data_AF-A0A6J1NAZ6-F1
#
_entry.id   AF-A0A6J1NAZ6-F1
#
_cell.length_a   1.000
_cell.length_b   1.000
_cell.length_c   1.000
_cell.angle_alpha   90.00
_cell.angle_beta   90.00
_cell.angle_gamma   90.00
#
_symmetry.space_group_name_H-M   'P 1'
#
loop_
_entity.id
_entity.type
_entity.pdbx_description
1 polymer ?
#
loop_
_entity_poly.entity_id
_entity_poly.type
_entity_poly.pdbx_seq_one_letter_code
_entity_poly.pdbx_strand_id
1 'polypeptide(L)'
;MEKKTKNVNSYQADDDDDEMKVAKDLFVVACLTRVSFAKRQTLACGKCESAPSIGVSSKQSWLVADACSSAAALRLLEAARTGDVDAARGILDARARLVNCRDVDGRHSTPLHFAAGYNRLPLAQLLLQRGADVHAKDKGGLVPLHNACSYGHFEVTELLVSAGAGVNAADLWRFTPLHEAAAKGKADIVRLLLKHGADPTRRNRDGLTPLQLVRAGDSDTADALRGDAALLDAAKRGDLARAKKLITPQNVNCRDSHGRNSTPLHLAAGYNNLEVAEALLEAGAAVSARDKGGLVPLHNAASYGHVELAALLLRAGTPPNAADRWGFTPLHEAAHKARTQLCALLLAHGADPFLKNQEGQTALELAGADDVRSLLQDAMTGSAGPAVDSAPAPAPLPPPHSPVLLPSGDTAPLPLPVMASTYWSEGSRGSLEDAAGRPASALSTSESLHTFLTSIGLEQLAPVLEREQITVDILSEMCHEDLRAVGVAAYGHRHRLLKAARHSLQAHSEWYGGTTLVDVTPSTGECGENGESEFAVLEREMQAGVRMHRDHAGGHFTRYNIVRIQKLVNGRLWERYQHRRREVAEEAGAPGERMLFHGSPFINAIVQKGFDERHAYIGGMFGAGIYFAEHSSKSNQYVYGFGGGSGCPQHKDRSCYLCHRQMLLCRVTLGRAFQLASAMKMAHAPPGHHSVAGTPSHGGLCFPEYVVYRGEQAYPEYLITYQIVCEETTTGAV
;
A
#
# COMPACT_ATOMS: atom_id res chain seq x y z
N MET A 1 -27.33 10.07 44.97
CA MET A 1 -26.23 9.82 45.92
C MET A 1 -25.20 8.97 45.18
N GLU A 2 -24.25 9.66 44.55
CA GLU A 2 -22.79 9.58 44.83
C GLU A 2 -22.14 8.33 44.20
N LYS A 3 -21.53 8.42 43.01
CA LYS A 3 -20.14 8.87 42.75
C LYS A 3 -19.13 8.41 43.82
N LYS A 4 -18.17 7.57 43.41
CA LYS A 4 -16.73 7.93 43.46
C LYS A 4 -15.85 6.97 42.67
N THR A 5 -15.29 7.53 41.61
CA THR A 5 -13.95 7.31 41.08
C THR A 5 -12.87 7.29 42.17
N LYS A 6 -11.78 6.55 41.94
CA LYS A 6 -10.39 7.06 42.13
C LYS A 6 -9.34 6.16 41.46
N ASN A 7 -8.71 6.74 40.44
CA ASN A 7 -7.31 6.55 40.08
C ASN A 7 -6.40 6.67 41.32
N VAL A 8 -5.28 5.93 41.35
CA VAL A 8 -3.94 6.49 41.64
C VAL A 8 -2.89 5.72 40.85
N ASN A 9 -2.08 6.47 40.11
CA ASN A 9 -0.82 6.10 39.47
C ASN A 9 0.19 5.54 40.47
N SER A 10 1.01 4.58 40.04
CA SER A 10 2.41 4.56 40.43
C SER A 10 3.27 4.31 39.19
N TYR A 11 3.90 5.38 38.73
CA TYR A 11 5.19 5.34 38.05
C TYR A 11 6.17 4.49 38.87
N GLN A 12 6.86 3.54 38.24
CA GLN A 12 8.31 3.35 38.40
C GLN A 12 8.84 2.16 37.59
N ALA A 13 9.93 2.45 36.87
CA ALA A 13 10.99 1.57 36.37
C ALA A 13 10.67 0.63 35.19
N ASP A 14 10.52 1.24 34.01
CA ASP A 14 11.12 0.69 32.79
C ASP A 14 12.65 0.88 32.91
N ASP A 15 13.42 -0.20 33.05
CA ASP A 15 14.86 -0.34 32.74
C ASP A 15 15.41 -1.61 33.39
N ASP A 16 14.96 -2.81 33.00
CA ASP A 16 15.62 -4.08 33.44
C ASP A 16 15.46 -5.29 32.49
N ASP A 17 14.65 -5.20 31.43
CA ASP A 17 14.44 -6.35 30.51
C ASP A 17 15.46 -6.44 29.36
N ASP A 18 16.32 -5.44 29.17
CA ASP A 18 17.36 -5.43 28.13
C ASP A 18 18.71 -6.03 28.60
N GLU A 19 18.97 -6.18 29.91
CA GLU A 19 20.24 -6.76 30.41
C GLU A 19 20.31 -8.29 30.25
N MET A 20 19.17 -9.01 30.21
CA MET A 20 19.18 -10.47 30.13
C MET A 20 19.36 -11.01 28.70
N LYS A 21 19.18 -10.15 27.68
CA LYS A 21 19.42 -10.50 26.26
C LYS A 21 20.88 -10.30 25.86
N VAL A 22 21.58 -9.35 26.48
CA VAL A 22 23.01 -9.06 26.25
C VAL A 22 23.92 -10.12 26.86
N ALA A 23 23.47 -10.84 27.90
CA ALA A 23 24.24 -11.92 28.54
C ALA A 23 24.48 -13.16 27.64
N LYS A 24 23.66 -13.39 26.60
CA LYS A 24 23.79 -14.54 25.69
C LYS A 24 24.73 -14.27 24.50
N ASP A 25 24.75 -13.03 23.98
CA ASP A 25 25.70 -12.64 22.93
C ASP A 25 27.16 -12.54 23.46
N LEU A 26 27.33 -12.26 24.76
CA LEU A 26 28.64 -12.35 25.42
C LEU A 26 29.14 -13.80 25.61
N PHE A 27 28.28 -14.82 25.58
CA PHE A 27 28.68 -16.17 26.00
C PHE A 27 29.57 -16.91 24.97
N VAL A 28 29.56 -16.46 23.71
CA VAL A 28 30.42 -17.00 22.63
C VAL A 28 31.60 -16.07 22.31
N VAL A 29 31.46 -14.76 22.53
CA VAL A 29 32.51 -13.75 22.22
C VAL A 29 33.45 -13.48 23.42
N ALA A 30 33.01 -13.64 24.67
CA ALA A 30 33.83 -13.30 25.86
C ALA A 30 34.77 -14.42 26.35
N CYS A 31 34.74 -15.64 25.78
CA CYS A 31 35.42 -16.79 26.38
C CYS A 31 36.79 -17.18 25.80
N LEU A 32 37.39 -16.39 24.91
CA LEU A 32 38.82 -16.56 24.52
C LEU A 32 39.72 -15.37 24.92
N THR A 33 39.18 -14.33 25.56
CA THR A 33 39.93 -13.13 25.98
C THR A 33 40.10 -12.96 27.49
N ARG A 34 39.60 -13.87 28.35
CA ARG A 34 39.85 -13.82 29.80
C ARG A 34 40.09 -15.18 30.46
N VAL A 35 41.27 -15.76 30.23
CA VAL A 35 42.05 -16.59 31.19
C VAL A 35 43.52 -16.48 30.74
N SER A 36 44.33 -15.52 31.20
CA SER A 36 45.16 -15.71 32.39
C SER A 36 45.82 -14.37 32.77
N PHE A 37 45.37 -13.76 33.86
CA PHE A 37 46.17 -12.80 34.62
C PHE A 37 46.09 -13.16 36.10
N ALA A 38 46.66 -14.32 36.48
CA ALA A 38 46.96 -14.65 37.87
C ALA A 38 47.86 -15.90 37.99
N LYS A 39 49.17 -15.72 37.74
CA LYS A 39 50.31 -16.22 38.54
C LYS A 39 51.58 -16.17 37.69
N ARG A 40 52.23 -15.00 37.71
CA ARG A 40 53.69 -14.97 37.61
C ARG A 40 54.23 -15.54 38.91
N GLN A 41 54.68 -16.79 38.88
CA GLN A 41 55.83 -17.18 39.69
C GLN A 41 56.89 -17.66 38.72
N THR A 42 57.90 -16.81 38.59
CA THR A 42 59.22 -17.10 38.06
C THR A 42 59.74 -18.42 38.62
N LEU A 43 60.02 -19.38 37.73
CA LEU A 43 61.11 -20.34 37.91
C LEU A 43 61.86 -20.39 36.58
N ALA A 44 62.86 -19.52 36.51
CA ALA A 44 63.97 -19.70 35.60
C ALA A 44 64.66 -21.02 35.98
N CYS A 45 64.84 -21.90 35.00
CA CYS A 45 65.94 -22.86 35.05
C CYS A 45 66.44 -23.06 33.63
N GLY A 46 67.43 -22.24 33.27
CA GLY A 46 68.36 -22.58 32.21
C GLY A 46 69.43 -23.52 32.75
N LYS A 47 69.88 -24.42 31.87
CA LYS A 47 71.04 -25.33 31.98
C LYS A 47 70.88 -26.59 32.83
N CYS A 48 70.77 -27.71 32.11
CA CYS A 48 71.49 -28.93 32.45
C CYS A 48 71.71 -29.77 31.17
N GLU A 49 72.82 -29.49 30.49
CA GLU A 49 73.52 -30.48 29.67
C GLU A 49 74.42 -31.33 30.59
N SER A 50 74.52 -32.64 30.27
CA SER A 50 75.51 -33.66 30.72
C SER A 50 75.35 -34.42 32.08
N ALA A 51 74.81 -35.65 31.95
CA ALA A 51 75.15 -36.95 32.58
C ALA A 51 75.04 -37.18 34.13
N PRO A 52 75.00 -38.43 34.66
CA PRO A 52 74.98 -39.77 34.04
C PRO A 52 73.81 -40.69 34.50
N SER A 53 73.78 -41.90 33.93
CA SER A 53 72.87 -43.02 34.22
C SER A 53 72.74 -43.35 35.71
N ILE A 54 71.55 -43.13 36.27
CA ILE A 54 71.13 -43.68 37.57
C ILE A 54 69.86 -44.48 37.31
N GLY A 55 69.87 -45.76 37.69
CA GLY A 55 68.75 -46.67 37.53
C GLY A 55 67.49 -46.14 38.22
N VAL A 56 66.51 -45.71 37.43
CA VAL A 56 65.23 -45.20 37.93
C VAL A 56 64.31 -46.40 38.17
N SER A 57 63.90 -46.57 39.43
CA SER A 57 62.85 -47.50 39.85
C SER A 57 61.59 -47.33 39.02
N SER A 58 60.94 -48.44 38.64
CA SER A 58 59.81 -48.46 37.69
C SER A 58 58.76 -47.40 38.00
N LYS A 59 58.41 -47.18 39.28
CA LYS A 59 57.43 -46.19 39.78
C LYS A 59 57.75 -44.72 39.44
N GLN A 60 59.02 -44.32 39.41
CA GLN A 60 59.40 -42.94 39.04
C GLN A 60 59.44 -42.74 37.52
N SER A 61 59.68 -43.79 36.73
CA SER A 61 59.61 -43.70 35.28
C SER A 61 58.20 -43.39 34.77
N TRP A 62 57.15 -43.91 35.45
CA TRP A 62 55.75 -43.61 35.11
C TRP A 62 55.37 -42.15 35.40
N LEU A 63 55.78 -41.59 36.55
CA LEU A 63 55.51 -40.19 36.92
C LEU A 63 56.21 -39.20 35.98
N VAL A 64 57.46 -39.48 35.59
CA VAL A 64 58.21 -38.63 34.64
C VAL A 64 57.67 -38.77 33.22
N ALA A 65 57.28 -39.98 32.79
CA ALA A 65 56.65 -40.21 31.50
C ALA A 65 55.28 -39.52 31.38
N ASP A 66 54.49 -39.49 32.46
CA ASP A 66 53.18 -38.86 32.51
C ASP A 66 53.28 -37.31 32.51
N ALA A 67 54.20 -36.75 33.30
CA ALA A 67 54.50 -35.31 33.30
C ALA A 67 55.05 -34.83 31.94
N CYS A 68 55.95 -35.59 31.31
CA CYS A 68 56.46 -35.29 29.97
C CYS A 68 55.36 -35.42 28.91
N SER A 69 54.43 -36.36 29.05
CA SER A 69 53.29 -36.52 28.13
C SER A 69 52.33 -35.34 28.24
N SER A 70 52.07 -34.85 29.46
CA SER A 70 51.26 -33.66 29.74
C SER A 70 51.87 -32.38 29.14
N ALA A 71 53.18 -32.15 29.33
CA ALA A 71 53.86 -30.98 28.76
C ALA A 71 53.85 -30.96 27.22
N ALA A 72 54.01 -32.11 26.56
CA ALA A 72 53.95 -32.20 25.11
C ALA A 72 52.52 -32.02 24.57
N ALA A 73 51.51 -32.48 25.28
CA ALA A 73 50.11 -32.24 24.94
C ALA A 73 49.78 -30.75 24.96
N LEU A 74 50.20 -30.03 26.02
CA LEU A 74 50.03 -28.57 26.10
C LEU A 74 50.74 -27.83 24.97
N ARG A 75 51.97 -28.24 24.63
CA ARG A 75 52.70 -27.66 23.48
C ARG A 75 52.00 -27.92 22.14
N LEU A 76 51.39 -29.10 21.97
CA LEU A 76 50.61 -29.41 20.77
C LEU A 76 49.33 -28.56 20.68
N LEU A 77 48.62 -28.37 21.80
CA LEU A 77 47.44 -27.50 21.87
C LEU A 77 47.80 -26.04 21.57
N GLU A 78 48.94 -25.56 22.09
CA GLU A 78 49.46 -24.23 21.81
C GLU A 78 49.87 -24.09 20.34
N ALA A 79 50.60 -25.06 19.79
CA ALA A 79 50.91 -25.11 18.35
C ALA A 79 49.62 -25.12 17.51
N ALA A 80 48.56 -25.79 17.98
CA ALA A 80 47.25 -25.79 17.36
C ALA A 80 46.55 -24.44 17.34
N ARG A 81 46.75 -23.65 18.39
CA ARG A 81 46.24 -22.29 18.51
C ARG A 81 47.03 -21.30 17.66
N THR A 82 48.36 -21.39 17.67
CA THR A 82 49.26 -20.46 16.96
C THR A 82 49.42 -20.79 15.47
N GLY A 83 49.20 -22.04 15.08
CA GLY A 83 49.40 -22.51 13.72
C GLY A 83 50.83 -22.97 13.43
N ASP A 84 51.62 -23.31 14.44
CA ASP A 84 52.98 -23.82 14.29
C ASP A 84 52.98 -25.28 13.80
N VAL A 85 52.99 -25.44 12.47
CA VAL A 85 52.92 -26.74 11.79
C VAL A 85 54.15 -27.60 12.08
N ASP A 86 55.33 -26.99 12.17
CA ASP A 86 56.58 -27.72 12.34
C ASP A 86 56.72 -28.25 13.77
N ALA A 87 56.39 -27.43 14.78
CA ALA A 87 56.35 -27.89 16.16
C ALA A 87 55.30 -28.99 16.35
N ALA A 88 54.10 -28.83 15.80
CA ALA A 88 53.06 -29.84 15.87
C ALA A 88 53.49 -31.14 15.17
N ARG A 89 54.12 -31.05 13.99
CA ARG A 89 54.66 -32.20 13.26
C ARG A 89 55.70 -32.94 14.06
N GLY A 90 56.69 -32.24 14.62
CA GLY A 90 57.73 -32.84 15.45
C GLY A 90 57.17 -33.54 16.69
N ILE A 91 56.16 -32.94 17.35
CA ILE A 91 55.48 -33.57 18.49
C ILE A 91 54.72 -34.82 18.07
N LEU A 92 54.00 -34.78 16.96
CA LEU A 92 53.19 -35.90 16.45
C LEU A 92 54.03 -37.03 15.86
N ASP A 93 55.19 -36.72 15.27
CA ASP A 93 56.16 -37.71 14.81
C ASP A 93 56.75 -38.48 15.99
N ALA A 94 57.08 -37.78 17.07
CA ALA A 94 57.57 -38.42 18.29
C ALA A 94 56.46 -39.15 19.09
N ARG A 95 55.22 -38.64 19.05
CA ARG A 95 54.12 -39.08 19.92
C ARG A 95 52.76 -39.00 19.23
N ALA A 96 52.52 -39.85 18.24
CA ALA A 96 51.29 -39.86 17.43
C ALA A 96 49.99 -39.93 18.26
N ARG A 97 50.00 -40.63 19.42
CA ARG A 97 48.84 -40.75 20.32
C ARG A 97 48.29 -39.41 20.85
N LEU A 98 49.08 -38.33 20.78
CA LEU A 98 48.67 -37.01 21.26
C LEU A 98 47.75 -36.26 20.29
N VAL A 99 47.52 -36.76 19.07
CA VAL A 99 46.69 -36.07 18.06
C VAL A 99 45.28 -35.71 18.57
N ASN A 100 44.74 -36.53 19.48
CA ASN A 100 43.44 -36.33 20.13
C ASN A 100 43.57 -35.99 21.63
N CYS A 101 44.69 -35.41 22.06
CA CYS A 101 44.82 -34.90 23.42
C CYS A 101 43.74 -33.84 23.71
N ARG A 102 43.47 -33.59 24.99
CA ARG A 102 42.43 -32.65 25.42
C ARG A 102 43.02 -31.60 26.34
N ASP A 103 42.52 -30.39 26.20
CA ASP A 103 42.70 -29.31 27.15
C ASP A 103 41.91 -29.59 28.44
N VAL A 104 42.49 -30.40 29.33
CA VAL A 104 41.84 -30.88 30.56
C VAL A 104 41.50 -29.76 31.55
N ASP A 105 42.25 -28.66 31.53
CA ASP A 105 42.04 -27.53 32.44
C ASP A 105 41.02 -26.51 31.89
N GLY A 106 40.80 -26.50 30.57
CA GLY A 106 39.85 -25.62 29.91
C GLY A 106 38.60 -26.31 29.41
N ARG A 107 38.34 -26.22 28.10
CA ARG A 107 37.08 -26.69 27.47
C ARG A 107 37.11 -28.16 27.06
N HIS A 108 38.15 -28.92 27.43
CA HIS A 108 38.39 -30.27 26.91
C HIS A 108 38.52 -30.31 25.38
N SER A 109 38.89 -29.18 24.77
CA SER A 109 39.07 -29.04 23.33
C SER A 109 40.28 -29.84 22.86
N THR A 110 40.19 -30.43 21.66
CA THR A 110 41.30 -31.14 21.01
C THR A 110 42.16 -30.18 20.17
N PRO A 111 43.37 -30.58 19.73
CA PRO A 111 44.15 -29.78 18.77
C PRO A 111 43.33 -29.39 17.53
N LEU A 112 42.46 -30.27 17.03
CA LEU A 112 41.62 -29.97 15.87
C LEU A 112 40.57 -28.89 16.18
N HIS A 113 40.03 -28.81 17.41
CA HIS A 113 39.14 -27.71 17.80
C HIS A 113 39.85 -26.35 17.78
N PHE A 114 41.10 -26.29 18.26
CA PHE A 114 41.92 -25.07 18.24
C PHE A 114 42.28 -24.70 16.80
N ALA A 115 42.82 -25.63 16.02
CA ALA A 115 43.14 -25.38 14.63
C ALA A 115 41.91 -24.90 13.84
N ALA A 116 40.74 -25.49 14.12
CA ALA A 116 39.49 -25.10 13.48
C ALA A 116 39.03 -23.69 13.88
N GLY A 117 39.03 -23.37 15.18
CA GLY A 117 38.56 -22.07 15.68
C GLY A 117 39.49 -20.89 15.40
N TYR A 118 40.79 -21.15 15.19
CA TYR A 118 41.82 -20.12 14.94
C TYR A 118 42.27 -20.05 13.48
N ASN A 119 41.52 -20.65 12.56
CA ASN A 119 41.80 -20.65 11.12
C ASN A 119 43.18 -21.19 10.73
N ARG A 120 43.61 -22.31 11.33
CA ARG A 120 44.92 -22.92 11.06
C ARG A 120 44.80 -24.01 10.02
N LEU A 121 44.45 -23.65 8.78
CA LEU A 121 44.17 -24.60 7.70
C LEU A 121 45.27 -25.65 7.48
N PRO A 122 46.56 -25.29 7.31
CA PRO A 122 47.63 -26.29 7.08
C PRO A 122 47.78 -27.26 8.25
N LEU A 123 47.52 -26.76 9.46
CA LEU A 123 47.61 -27.57 10.65
C LEU A 123 46.39 -28.47 10.84
N ALA A 124 45.18 -27.98 10.54
CA ALA A 124 43.98 -28.80 10.51
C ALA A 124 44.14 -29.97 9.52
N GLN A 125 44.74 -29.71 8.34
CA GLN A 125 45.10 -30.76 7.38
C GLN A 125 46.08 -31.77 7.97
N LEU A 126 47.17 -31.31 8.59
CA LEU A 126 48.13 -32.20 9.25
C LEU A 126 47.45 -33.05 10.33
N LEU A 127 46.65 -32.44 11.20
CA LEU A 127 45.96 -33.14 12.28
C LEU A 127 45.04 -34.23 11.75
N LEU A 128 44.23 -33.93 10.72
CA LEU A 128 43.36 -34.93 10.06
C LEU A 128 44.18 -36.05 9.41
N GLN A 129 45.28 -35.74 8.72
CA GLN A 129 46.21 -36.74 8.17
C GLN A 129 46.82 -37.65 9.25
N ARG A 130 46.97 -37.15 10.48
CA ARG A 130 47.48 -37.91 11.64
C ARG A 130 46.38 -38.59 12.46
N GLY A 131 45.13 -38.64 11.97
CA GLY A 131 44.03 -39.34 12.61
C GLY A 131 43.34 -38.55 13.72
N ALA A 132 43.31 -37.22 13.63
CA ALA A 132 42.46 -36.41 14.49
C ALA A 132 40.98 -36.78 14.31
N ASP A 133 40.27 -36.97 15.42
CA ASP A 133 38.84 -37.27 15.42
C ASP A 133 38.03 -36.01 15.11
N VAL A 134 37.44 -35.97 13.92
CA VAL A 134 36.59 -34.87 13.44
C VAL A 134 35.25 -34.78 14.19
N HIS A 135 34.86 -35.84 14.91
CA HIS A 135 33.65 -35.91 15.72
C HIS A 135 33.90 -35.71 17.21
N ALA A 136 35.15 -35.45 17.61
CA ALA A 136 35.50 -35.24 19.00
C ALA A 136 34.64 -34.14 19.60
N LYS A 137 34.09 -34.38 20.78
CA LYS A 137 33.28 -33.41 21.51
C LYS A 137 34.07 -32.75 22.63
N ASP A 138 33.99 -31.43 22.72
CA ASP A 138 34.47 -30.66 23.85
C ASP A 138 33.51 -30.75 25.06
N LYS A 139 33.79 -30.02 26.14
CA LYS A 139 32.97 -30.01 27.37
C LYS A 139 31.54 -29.51 27.14
N GLY A 140 31.32 -28.64 26.15
CA GLY A 140 30.01 -28.15 25.74
C GLY A 140 29.31 -29.05 24.73
N GLY A 141 29.95 -30.14 24.30
CA GLY A 141 29.45 -31.02 23.24
C GLY A 141 29.72 -30.51 21.83
N LEU A 142 30.45 -29.40 21.68
CA LEU A 142 30.83 -28.85 20.37
C LEU A 142 31.82 -29.78 19.70
N VAL A 143 31.72 -29.86 18.37
CA VAL A 143 32.72 -30.51 17.50
C VAL A 143 33.55 -29.44 16.78
N PRO A 144 34.74 -29.76 16.22
CA PRO A 144 35.58 -28.77 15.54
C PRO A 144 34.85 -27.93 14.47
N LEU A 145 33.88 -28.53 13.78
CA LEU A 145 33.05 -27.84 12.79
C LEU A 145 32.24 -26.67 13.38
N HIS A 146 31.76 -26.76 14.63
CA HIS A 146 31.08 -25.63 15.29
C HIS A 146 32.00 -24.42 15.41
N ASN A 147 33.26 -24.65 15.82
CA ASN A 147 34.24 -23.58 16.00
C ASN A 147 34.55 -22.89 14.67
N ALA A 148 34.80 -23.66 13.60
CA ALA A 148 35.05 -23.11 12.27
C ALA A 148 33.86 -22.25 11.77
N CYS A 149 32.64 -22.76 11.94
CA CYS A 149 31.41 -22.08 11.55
C CYS A 149 31.15 -20.78 12.34
N SER A 150 31.33 -20.82 13.67
CA SER A 150 31.06 -19.68 14.55
C SER A 150 31.98 -18.49 14.25
N TYR A 151 33.25 -18.76 13.92
CA TYR A 151 34.22 -17.70 13.62
C TYR A 151 34.30 -17.30 12.14
N GLY A 152 33.70 -18.06 11.22
CA GLY A 152 33.64 -17.69 9.82
C GLY A 152 34.79 -18.21 8.96
N HIS A 153 35.41 -19.33 9.34
CA HIS A 153 36.57 -19.89 8.63
C HIS A 153 36.11 -20.85 7.52
N PHE A 154 35.90 -20.31 6.32
CA PHE A 154 35.29 -21.04 5.21
C PHE A 154 36.12 -22.27 4.76
N GLU A 155 37.42 -22.10 4.51
CA GLU A 155 38.29 -23.15 3.98
C GLU A 155 38.47 -24.30 4.99
N VAL A 156 38.55 -23.95 6.28
CA VAL A 156 38.59 -24.94 7.36
C VAL A 156 37.25 -25.67 7.48
N THR A 157 36.13 -24.97 7.32
CA THR A 157 34.79 -25.58 7.32
C THR A 157 34.67 -26.60 6.18
N GLU A 158 35.07 -26.22 4.96
CA GLU A 158 35.05 -27.10 3.79
C GLU A 158 35.95 -28.32 3.99
N LEU A 159 37.16 -28.12 4.53
CA LEU A 159 38.06 -29.22 4.88
C LEU A 159 37.43 -30.20 5.87
N LEU A 160 36.83 -29.70 6.96
CA LEU A 160 36.23 -30.54 8.00
C LEU A 160 35.03 -31.32 7.44
N VAL A 161 34.18 -30.69 6.65
CA VAL A 161 33.04 -31.35 5.98
C VAL A 161 33.54 -32.42 5.00
N SER A 162 34.59 -32.14 4.22
CA SER A 162 35.22 -33.10 3.32
C SER A 162 35.86 -34.27 4.05
N ALA A 163 36.33 -34.06 5.29
CA ALA A 163 36.84 -35.10 6.18
C ALA A 163 35.74 -35.89 6.91
N GLY A 164 34.46 -35.66 6.58
CA GLY A 164 33.32 -36.41 7.14
C GLY A 164 32.71 -35.80 8.39
N ALA A 165 33.01 -34.54 8.74
CA ALA A 165 32.35 -33.87 9.87
C ALA A 165 30.82 -33.91 9.74
N GLY A 166 30.13 -34.31 10.81
CA GLY A 166 28.66 -34.33 10.82
C GLY A 166 28.09 -32.91 10.77
N VAL A 167 27.58 -32.48 9.61
CA VAL A 167 27.00 -31.14 9.40
C VAL A 167 25.79 -30.84 10.30
N ASN A 168 25.12 -31.89 10.77
CA ASN A 168 23.98 -31.83 11.68
C ASN A 168 24.35 -32.28 13.12
N ALA A 169 25.64 -32.30 13.46
CA ALA A 169 26.11 -32.57 14.81
C ALA A 169 25.44 -31.58 15.78
N ALA A 170 25.03 -32.09 16.93
CA ALA A 170 24.36 -31.31 17.96
C ALA A 170 25.22 -31.26 19.22
N ASP A 171 25.43 -30.06 19.74
CA ASP A 171 26.03 -29.82 21.04
C ASP A 171 25.06 -30.16 22.19
N LEU A 172 25.46 -29.87 23.44
CA LEU A 172 24.59 -30.15 24.59
C LEU A 172 23.28 -29.34 24.57
N TRP A 173 23.24 -28.19 23.91
CA TRP A 173 22.05 -27.33 23.75
C TRP A 173 21.32 -27.52 22.42
N ARG A 174 21.67 -28.58 21.66
CA ARG A 174 21.14 -28.88 20.33
C ARG A 174 21.40 -27.79 19.29
N PHE A 175 22.38 -26.93 19.51
CA PHE A 175 22.93 -26.10 18.44
C PHE A 175 23.65 -27.00 17.44
N THR A 176 23.45 -26.70 16.17
CA THR A 176 24.18 -27.32 15.06
C THR A 176 25.19 -26.31 14.51
N PRO A 177 26.19 -26.74 13.72
CA PRO A 177 27.07 -25.81 13.02
C PRO A 177 26.33 -24.76 12.18
N LEU A 178 25.15 -25.11 11.65
CA LEU A 178 24.29 -24.18 10.92
C LEU A 178 23.69 -23.09 11.84
N HIS A 179 23.34 -23.41 13.08
CA HIS A 179 22.90 -22.40 14.07
C HIS A 179 24.04 -21.43 14.39
N GLU A 180 25.26 -21.92 14.61
CA GLU A 180 26.44 -21.09 14.88
C GLU A 180 26.74 -20.13 13.73
N ALA A 181 26.76 -20.63 12.49
CA ALA A 181 26.99 -19.81 11.30
C ALA A 181 25.88 -18.76 11.11
N ALA A 182 24.61 -19.14 11.33
CA ALA A 182 23.46 -18.25 11.19
C ALA A 182 23.47 -17.12 12.23
N ALA A 183 23.71 -17.46 13.50
CA ALA A 183 23.77 -16.49 14.60
C ALA A 183 24.92 -15.48 14.48
N LYS A 184 25.93 -15.79 13.65
CA LYS A 184 27.13 -14.97 13.41
C LYS A 184 27.16 -14.35 12.01
N GLY A 185 26.07 -14.45 11.24
CA GLY A 185 25.92 -13.81 9.93
C GLY A 185 26.85 -14.37 8.85
N LYS A 186 27.29 -15.64 8.95
CA LYS A 186 28.26 -16.25 8.04
C LYS A 186 27.58 -16.86 6.81
N ALA A 187 27.06 -16.02 5.92
CA ALA A 187 26.25 -16.44 4.76
C ALA A 187 26.93 -17.50 3.87
N ASP A 188 28.22 -17.38 3.57
CA ASP A 188 28.93 -18.35 2.72
C ASP A 188 29.06 -19.73 3.37
N ILE A 189 29.29 -19.76 4.69
CA ILE A 189 29.30 -21.00 5.47
C ILE A 189 27.91 -21.60 5.55
N VAL A 190 26.87 -20.79 5.73
CA VAL A 190 25.48 -21.26 5.69
C VAL A 190 25.19 -21.96 4.35
N ARG A 191 25.55 -21.34 3.22
CA ARG A 191 25.39 -21.95 1.89
C ARG A 191 26.18 -23.25 1.75
N LEU A 192 27.43 -23.29 2.23
CA LEU A 192 28.26 -24.49 2.23
C LEU A 192 27.61 -25.62 3.04
N LEU A 193 27.17 -25.35 4.26
CA LEU A 193 26.53 -26.34 5.13
C LEU A 193 25.22 -26.87 4.51
N LEU A 194 24.38 -25.99 3.95
CA LEU A 194 23.15 -26.39 3.27
C LEU A 194 23.44 -27.28 2.06
N LYS A 195 24.46 -26.95 1.26
CA LYS A 195 24.94 -27.77 0.13
C LYS A 195 25.33 -29.18 0.57
N HIS A 196 25.87 -29.34 1.77
CA HIS A 196 26.26 -30.62 2.35
C HIS A 196 25.17 -31.28 3.23
N GLY A 197 23.91 -30.83 3.14
CA GLY A 197 22.77 -31.48 3.78
C GLY A 197 22.51 -31.07 5.23
N ALA A 198 22.99 -29.89 5.65
CA ALA A 198 22.56 -29.31 6.92
C ALA A 198 21.04 -29.02 6.89
N ASP A 199 20.34 -29.36 7.97
CA ASP A 199 18.89 -29.22 8.09
C ASP A 199 18.53 -27.85 8.71
N PRO A 200 17.96 -26.90 7.94
CA PRO A 200 17.59 -25.57 8.43
C PRO A 200 16.35 -25.58 9.32
N THR A 201 15.66 -26.71 9.47
CA THR A 201 14.43 -26.83 10.27
C THR A 201 14.69 -27.34 11.69
N ARG A 202 15.91 -27.82 11.97
CA ARG A 202 16.29 -28.29 13.31
C ARG A 202 16.14 -27.18 14.34
N ARG A 203 15.62 -27.55 15.50
CA ARG A 203 15.44 -26.66 16.64
C ARG A 203 16.45 -26.96 17.73
N ASN A 204 17.04 -25.90 18.28
CA ASN A 204 17.85 -25.97 19.48
C ASN A 204 16.99 -26.23 20.74
N ARG A 205 17.59 -26.24 21.94
CA ARG A 205 16.85 -26.40 23.20
C ARG A 205 15.85 -25.28 23.50
N ASP A 206 16.09 -24.08 22.98
CA ASP A 206 15.16 -22.94 23.11
C ASP A 206 14.00 -23.02 22.09
N GLY A 207 13.95 -24.07 21.26
CA GLY A 207 12.92 -24.26 20.23
C GLY A 207 13.13 -23.40 18.97
N LEU A 208 14.28 -22.73 18.85
CA LEU A 208 14.62 -21.83 17.76
C LEU A 208 15.33 -22.57 16.62
N THR A 209 14.98 -22.23 15.39
CA THR A 209 15.67 -22.65 14.16
C THR A 209 16.86 -21.73 13.86
N PRO A 210 17.82 -22.13 13.00
CA PRO A 210 18.91 -21.26 12.56
C PRO A 210 18.43 -19.92 12.02
N LEU A 211 17.34 -19.90 11.24
CA LEU A 211 16.78 -18.66 10.67
C LEU A 211 16.33 -17.67 11.75
N GLN A 212 15.82 -18.15 12.89
CA GLN A 212 15.36 -17.31 13.99
C GLN A 212 16.50 -16.74 14.83
N LEU A 213 17.73 -17.23 14.65
CA LEU A 213 18.92 -16.70 15.31
C LEU A 213 19.67 -15.67 14.47
N VAL A 214 19.29 -15.48 13.20
CA VAL A 214 19.94 -14.49 12.33
C VAL A 214 19.71 -13.08 12.88
N ARG A 215 20.79 -12.29 12.95
CA ARG A 215 20.74 -10.92 13.47
C ARG A 215 19.94 -10.01 12.52
N ALA A 216 19.29 -9.01 13.08
CA ALA A 216 18.63 -7.99 12.29
C ALA A 216 19.67 -7.28 11.40
N GLY A 217 19.44 -7.27 10.08
CA GLY A 217 20.36 -6.70 9.09
C GLY A 217 21.13 -7.74 8.25
N ASP A 218 21.28 -8.98 8.71
CA ASP A 218 22.00 -10.04 7.98
C ASP A 218 21.10 -10.71 6.91
N SER A 219 20.63 -9.92 5.94
CA SER A 219 19.70 -10.35 4.89
C SER A 219 20.23 -11.53 4.08
N ASP A 220 21.52 -11.54 3.73
CA ASP A 220 22.16 -12.61 2.97
C ASP A 220 22.11 -13.98 3.66
N THR A 221 22.29 -13.98 4.98
CA THR A 221 22.23 -15.19 5.80
C THR A 221 20.79 -15.67 5.92
N ALA A 222 19.86 -14.75 6.17
CA ALA A 222 18.44 -15.07 6.23
C ALA A 222 17.91 -15.62 4.91
N ASP A 223 18.36 -15.06 3.78
CA ASP A 223 17.93 -15.48 2.46
C ASP A 223 18.52 -16.84 2.08
N ALA A 224 19.78 -17.11 2.41
CA ALA A 224 20.36 -18.44 2.25
C ALA A 224 19.57 -19.52 3.01
N LEU A 225 19.09 -19.21 4.22
CA LEU A 225 18.29 -20.14 5.03
C LEU A 225 16.84 -20.28 4.55
N ARG A 226 16.25 -19.24 3.95
CA ARG A 226 14.91 -19.30 3.36
C ARG A 226 14.88 -20.04 2.03
N GLY A 227 15.99 -20.04 1.28
CA GLY A 227 16.05 -20.62 -0.05
C GLY A 227 15.04 -19.96 -1.00
N ASP A 228 14.26 -20.78 -1.72
CA ASP A 228 13.25 -20.33 -2.68
C ASP A 228 12.22 -19.36 -2.10
N ALA A 229 11.91 -19.48 -0.79
CA ALA A 229 10.99 -18.58 -0.13
C ALA A 229 11.51 -17.13 -0.09
N ALA A 230 12.83 -16.92 -0.14
CA ALA A 230 13.41 -15.57 -0.24
C ALA A 230 13.06 -14.92 -1.58
N LEU A 231 13.14 -15.67 -2.69
CA LEU A 231 12.80 -15.16 -4.01
C LEU A 231 11.30 -14.87 -4.13
N LEU A 232 10.45 -15.75 -3.58
CA LEU A 232 8.99 -15.53 -3.53
C LEU A 232 8.65 -14.25 -2.73
N ASP A 233 9.28 -14.03 -1.58
CA ASP A 233 9.09 -12.82 -0.78
C ASP A 233 9.60 -11.56 -1.49
N ALA A 234 10.78 -11.62 -2.13
CA ALA A 234 11.30 -10.50 -2.92
C ALA A 234 10.38 -10.14 -4.09
N ALA A 235 9.87 -11.15 -4.82
CA ALA A 235 8.92 -10.96 -5.91
C ALA A 235 7.58 -10.38 -5.45
N LYS A 236 7.12 -10.77 -4.26
CA LYS A 236 5.90 -10.21 -3.64
C LYS A 236 6.08 -8.76 -3.20
N ARG A 237 7.23 -8.40 -2.63
CA ARG A 237 7.54 -7.06 -2.11
C ARG A 237 7.99 -6.06 -3.16
N GLY A 238 8.36 -6.52 -4.36
CA GLY A 238 8.89 -5.66 -5.41
C GLY A 238 10.36 -5.26 -5.20
N ASP A 239 11.12 -6.04 -4.44
CA ASP A 239 12.53 -5.76 -4.19
C ASP A 239 13.40 -6.28 -5.35
N LEU A 240 13.60 -5.43 -6.36
CA LEU A 240 14.33 -5.77 -7.58
C LEU A 240 15.78 -6.17 -7.32
N ALA A 241 16.48 -5.41 -6.49
CA ALA A 241 17.90 -5.66 -6.21
C ALA A 241 18.09 -7.03 -5.55
N ARG A 242 17.23 -7.34 -4.56
CA ARG A 242 17.23 -8.64 -3.89
C ARG A 242 16.77 -9.76 -4.83
N ALA A 243 15.73 -9.55 -5.63
CA ALA A 243 15.28 -10.54 -6.60
C ALA A 243 16.39 -10.90 -7.60
N LYS A 244 17.05 -9.91 -8.22
CA LYS A 244 18.18 -10.14 -9.15
C LYS A 244 19.32 -10.93 -8.54
N LYS A 245 19.59 -10.73 -7.24
CA LYS A 245 20.62 -11.49 -6.50
C LYS A 245 20.21 -12.95 -6.24
N LEU A 246 18.90 -13.21 -6.05
CA LEU A 246 18.38 -14.51 -5.66
C LEU A 246 17.97 -15.40 -6.83
N ILE A 247 17.71 -14.83 -8.00
CA ILE A 247 17.29 -15.56 -9.19
C ILE A 247 18.41 -16.49 -9.68
N THR A 248 18.04 -17.74 -9.91
CA THR A 248 18.86 -18.78 -10.53
C THR A 248 18.01 -19.55 -11.53
N PRO A 249 18.61 -20.22 -12.53
CA PRO A 249 17.86 -21.07 -13.46
C PRO A 249 17.03 -22.17 -12.77
N GLN A 250 17.48 -22.62 -11.59
CA GLN A 250 16.83 -23.68 -10.82
C GLN A 250 15.62 -23.18 -10.02
N ASN A 251 15.64 -21.94 -9.51
CA ASN A 251 14.60 -21.41 -8.63
C ASN A 251 13.66 -20.38 -9.26
N VAL A 252 13.92 -19.91 -10.49
CA VAL A 252 13.06 -18.89 -11.15
C VAL A 252 11.58 -19.34 -11.25
N ASN A 253 11.35 -20.65 -11.30
CA ASN A 253 10.04 -21.29 -11.30
C ASN A 253 9.72 -22.05 -10.00
N CYS A 254 10.36 -21.68 -8.89
CA CYS A 254 10.06 -22.24 -7.58
C CYS A 254 8.59 -22.00 -7.20
N ARG A 255 8.11 -22.69 -6.18
CA ARG A 255 6.69 -22.69 -5.81
C ARG A 255 6.49 -22.48 -4.32
N ASP A 256 5.48 -21.66 -4.01
CA ASP A 256 4.99 -21.51 -2.65
C ASP A 256 4.26 -22.78 -2.19
N SER A 257 4.97 -23.65 -1.48
CA SER A 257 4.45 -24.93 -0.99
C SER A 257 3.37 -24.80 0.09
N HIS A 258 3.26 -23.65 0.76
CA HIS A 258 2.34 -23.44 1.87
C HIS A 258 1.07 -22.68 1.47
N GLY A 259 1.07 -21.99 0.33
CA GLY A 259 -0.07 -21.21 -0.17
C GLY A 259 -0.69 -21.77 -1.44
N ARG A 260 -0.84 -20.88 -2.44
CA ARG A 260 -1.52 -21.19 -3.72
C ARG A 260 -0.64 -21.96 -4.71
N ASN A 261 0.52 -22.47 -4.32
CA ASN A 261 1.49 -23.07 -5.25
C ASN A 261 1.92 -22.09 -6.36
N SER A 262 1.94 -20.79 -6.02
CA SER A 262 2.30 -19.68 -6.89
C SER A 262 3.80 -19.67 -7.19
N THR A 263 4.17 -19.27 -8.41
CA THR A 263 5.57 -18.98 -8.77
C THR A 263 5.93 -17.52 -8.41
N PRO A 264 7.23 -17.14 -8.41
CA PRO A 264 7.62 -15.73 -8.25
C PRO A 264 6.89 -14.80 -9.22
N LEU A 265 6.71 -15.23 -10.48
CA LEU A 265 6.01 -14.43 -11.50
C LEU A 265 4.52 -14.23 -11.17
N HIS A 266 3.84 -15.22 -10.56
CA HIS A 266 2.47 -15.02 -10.07
C HIS A 266 2.39 -13.93 -8.99
N LEU A 267 3.37 -13.89 -8.09
CA LEU A 267 3.42 -12.92 -7.01
C LEU A 267 3.75 -11.53 -7.55
N ALA A 268 4.80 -11.41 -8.37
CA ALA A 268 5.12 -10.14 -9.03
C ALA A 268 3.92 -9.61 -9.83
N ALA A 269 3.20 -10.50 -10.53
CA ALA A 269 2.02 -10.14 -11.29
C ALA A 269 0.84 -9.68 -10.43
N GLY A 270 0.53 -10.37 -9.33
CA GLY A 270 -0.59 -9.99 -8.46
C GLY A 270 -0.36 -8.72 -7.67
N TYR A 271 0.89 -8.41 -7.33
CA TYR A 271 1.28 -7.25 -6.51
C TYR A 271 1.79 -6.05 -7.33
N ASN A 272 1.67 -6.10 -8.66
CA ASN A 272 2.09 -5.02 -9.59
C ASN A 272 3.58 -4.67 -9.55
N ASN A 273 4.45 -5.66 -9.38
CA ASN A 273 5.89 -5.46 -9.36
C ASN A 273 6.48 -5.64 -10.76
N LEU A 274 6.28 -4.63 -11.63
CA LEU A 274 6.64 -4.67 -13.05
C LEU A 274 8.11 -5.04 -13.30
N GLU A 275 9.03 -4.30 -12.70
CA GLU A 275 10.47 -4.48 -12.89
C GLU A 275 10.94 -5.88 -12.44
N VAL A 276 10.34 -6.41 -11.36
CA VAL A 276 10.66 -7.77 -10.89
C VAL A 276 10.09 -8.82 -11.84
N ALA A 277 8.89 -8.60 -12.38
CA ALA A 277 8.32 -9.49 -13.39
C ALA A 277 9.18 -9.52 -14.66
N GLU A 278 9.70 -8.38 -15.12
CA GLU A 278 10.65 -8.31 -16.24
C GLU A 278 11.92 -9.12 -15.95
N ALA A 279 12.57 -8.88 -14.81
CA ALA A 279 13.78 -9.63 -14.42
C ALA A 279 13.54 -11.15 -14.32
N LEU A 280 12.36 -11.57 -13.84
CA LEU A 280 11.98 -12.98 -13.79
C LEU A 280 11.80 -13.57 -15.19
N LEU A 281 11.16 -12.85 -16.10
CA LEU A 281 10.95 -13.28 -17.49
C LEU A 281 12.28 -13.38 -18.25
N GLU A 282 13.17 -12.39 -18.10
CA GLU A 282 14.53 -12.41 -18.65
C GLU A 282 15.32 -13.63 -18.16
N ALA A 283 15.10 -14.05 -16.92
CA ALA A 283 15.73 -15.23 -16.34
C ALA A 283 15.03 -16.56 -16.67
N GLY A 284 14.01 -16.56 -17.53
CA GLY A 284 13.32 -17.78 -17.97
C GLY A 284 12.15 -18.23 -17.10
N ALA A 285 11.48 -17.30 -16.40
CA ALA A 285 10.23 -17.60 -15.73
C ALA A 285 9.17 -18.10 -16.73
N ALA A 286 8.50 -19.20 -16.39
CA ALA A 286 7.46 -19.78 -17.21
C ALA A 286 6.20 -18.90 -17.16
N VAL A 287 5.99 -18.13 -18.24
CA VAL A 287 4.93 -17.11 -18.36
C VAL A 287 3.52 -17.68 -18.19
N SER A 288 3.33 -18.96 -18.55
CA SER A 288 2.06 -19.69 -18.44
C SER A 288 2.06 -20.77 -17.36
N ALA A 289 2.96 -20.68 -16.37
CA ALA A 289 2.95 -21.59 -15.23
C ALA A 289 1.59 -21.52 -14.52
N ARG A 290 1.09 -22.67 -14.08
CA ARG A 290 -0.18 -22.77 -13.36
C ARG A 290 0.03 -22.91 -11.86
N ASP A 291 -0.79 -22.21 -11.09
CA ASP A 291 -0.89 -22.33 -9.63
C ASP A 291 -1.82 -23.50 -9.21
N LYS A 292 -2.14 -23.60 -7.92
CA LYS A 292 -3.04 -24.63 -7.38
C LYS A 292 -4.45 -24.55 -7.96
N GLY A 293 -4.98 -23.36 -8.25
CA GLY A 293 -6.27 -23.15 -8.91
C GLY A 293 -6.23 -23.31 -10.43
N GLY A 294 -5.04 -23.47 -11.01
CA GLY A 294 -4.85 -23.49 -12.45
C GLY A 294 -4.69 -22.09 -13.06
N LEU A 295 -4.66 -21.05 -12.24
CA LEU A 295 -4.45 -19.67 -12.68
C LEU A 295 -3.03 -19.53 -13.22
N VAL A 296 -2.87 -18.70 -14.26
CA VAL A 296 -1.57 -18.24 -14.76
C VAL A 296 -1.30 -16.81 -14.27
N PRO A 297 -0.06 -16.28 -14.31
CA PRO A 297 0.25 -14.92 -13.86
C PRO A 297 -0.66 -13.82 -14.45
N LEU A 298 -1.11 -13.98 -15.70
CA LEU A 298 -2.04 -13.03 -16.33
C LEU A 298 -3.40 -12.97 -15.64
N HIS A 299 -3.92 -14.05 -15.02
CA HIS A 299 -5.14 -13.97 -14.21
C HIS A 299 -4.95 -13.09 -12.99
N ASN A 300 -3.79 -13.19 -12.32
CA ASN A 300 -3.49 -12.37 -11.15
C ASN A 300 -3.41 -10.90 -11.55
N ALA A 301 -2.66 -10.58 -12.61
CA ALA A 301 -2.62 -9.23 -13.16
C ALA A 301 -4.03 -8.73 -13.53
N ALA A 302 -4.86 -9.64 -14.07
CA ALA A 302 -6.17 -9.29 -14.57
C ALA A 302 -7.20 -8.95 -13.48
N SER A 303 -7.29 -9.80 -12.45
CA SER A 303 -8.20 -9.58 -11.31
C SER A 303 -7.92 -8.24 -10.60
N TYR A 304 -6.65 -7.87 -10.44
CA TYR A 304 -6.27 -6.63 -9.76
C TYR A 304 -6.20 -5.40 -10.68
N GLY A 305 -6.28 -5.56 -12.00
CA GLY A 305 -6.32 -4.44 -12.96
C GLY A 305 -4.95 -3.86 -13.30
N HIS A 306 -3.89 -4.67 -13.26
CA HIS A 306 -2.51 -4.23 -13.52
C HIS A 306 -2.22 -4.21 -15.02
N VAL A 307 -2.64 -3.14 -15.70
CA VAL A 307 -2.64 -3.03 -17.18
C VAL A 307 -1.26 -3.20 -17.80
N GLU A 308 -0.25 -2.48 -17.31
CA GLU A 308 1.11 -2.51 -17.87
C GLU A 308 1.76 -3.89 -17.72
N LEU A 309 1.57 -4.52 -16.56
CA LEU A 309 2.12 -5.84 -16.29
C LEU A 309 1.35 -6.93 -17.06
N ALA A 310 0.05 -6.79 -17.28
CA ALA A 310 -0.69 -7.67 -18.18
C ALA A 310 -0.19 -7.55 -19.63
N ALA A 311 0.10 -6.33 -20.10
CA ALA A 311 0.68 -6.10 -21.42
C ALA A 311 2.06 -6.74 -21.55
N LEU A 312 2.90 -6.65 -20.51
CA LEU A 312 4.19 -7.35 -20.44
C LEU A 312 4.01 -8.87 -20.57
N LEU A 313 3.08 -9.47 -19.83
CA LEU A 313 2.82 -10.91 -19.86
C LEU A 313 2.28 -11.39 -21.21
N LEU A 314 1.42 -10.60 -21.87
CA LEU A 314 0.92 -10.87 -23.22
C LEU A 314 2.06 -10.80 -24.25
N ARG A 315 2.91 -9.77 -24.17
CA ARG A 315 4.11 -9.65 -25.02
C ARG A 315 5.10 -10.80 -24.81
N ALA A 316 5.21 -11.28 -23.58
CA ALA A 316 6.01 -12.46 -23.23
C ALA A 316 5.38 -13.80 -23.66
N GLY A 317 4.20 -13.77 -24.31
CA GLY A 317 3.57 -14.94 -24.91
C GLY A 317 2.57 -15.68 -24.03
N THR A 318 2.00 -15.03 -23.00
CA THR A 318 0.88 -15.63 -22.26
C THR A 318 -0.36 -15.70 -23.17
N PRO A 319 -1.03 -16.86 -23.32
CA PRO A 319 -2.25 -16.92 -24.09
C PRO A 319 -3.36 -16.11 -23.39
N PRO A 320 -4.02 -15.18 -24.10
CA PRO A 320 -5.07 -14.31 -23.52
C PRO A 320 -6.30 -15.10 -23.06
N ASN A 321 -6.52 -16.29 -23.65
CA ASN A 321 -7.61 -17.22 -23.34
C ASN A 321 -7.16 -18.39 -22.46
N ALA A 322 -6.08 -18.25 -21.69
CA ALA A 322 -5.68 -19.27 -20.72
C ALA A 322 -6.84 -19.51 -19.76
N ALA A 323 -7.43 -20.71 -19.75
CA ALA A 323 -8.48 -21.05 -18.80
C ALA A 323 -7.89 -21.72 -17.55
N ASP A 324 -8.36 -21.35 -16.36
CA ASP A 324 -8.03 -22.02 -15.10
C ASP A 324 -8.77 -23.37 -14.92
N ARG A 325 -8.80 -23.95 -13.71
CA ARG A 325 -9.51 -25.23 -13.49
C ARG A 325 -11.03 -25.14 -13.61
N TRP A 326 -11.60 -23.95 -13.51
CA TRP A 326 -13.04 -23.70 -13.59
C TRP A 326 -13.46 -23.09 -14.93
N GLY A 327 -12.53 -22.96 -15.87
CA GLY A 327 -12.80 -22.39 -17.19
C GLY A 327 -12.79 -20.85 -17.20
N PHE A 328 -12.38 -20.19 -16.12
CA PHE A 328 -12.24 -18.74 -16.11
C PHE A 328 -11.01 -18.36 -16.92
N THR A 329 -11.18 -17.39 -17.82
CA THR A 329 -10.09 -16.75 -18.57
C THR A 329 -9.69 -15.43 -17.89
N PRO A 330 -8.53 -14.83 -18.21
CA PRO A 330 -8.19 -13.49 -17.75
C PRO A 330 -9.27 -12.44 -18.03
N LEU A 331 -10.03 -12.59 -19.13
CA LEU A 331 -11.12 -11.69 -19.46
C LEU A 331 -12.32 -11.85 -18.52
N HIS A 332 -12.63 -13.08 -18.08
CA HIS A 332 -13.66 -13.31 -17.05
C HIS A 332 -13.27 -12.60 -15.74
N GLU A 333 -12.02 -12.76 -15.29
CA GLU A 333 -11.52 -12.11 -14.08
C GLU A 333 -11.55 -10.58 -14.18
N ALA A 334 -11.06 -10.04 -15.31
CA ALA A 334 -11.09 -8.62 -15.58
C ALA A 334 -12.53 -8.06 -15.57
N ALA A 335 -13.47 -8.77 -16.21
CA ALA A 335 -14.85 -8.33 -16.32
C ALA A 335 -15.58 -8.37 -14.98
N HIS A 336 -15.43 -9.48 -14.25
CA HIS A 336 -16.01 -9.65 -12.92
C HIS A 336 -15.51 -8.59 -11.91
N LYS A 337 -14.26 -8.14 -12.04
CA LYS A 337 -13.66 -7.10 -11.18
C LYS A 337 -13.77 -5.67 -11.76
N ALA A 338 -14.60 -5.47 -12.79
CA ALA A 338 -14.82 -4.17 -13.43
C ALA A 338 -13.54 -3.47 -13.92
N ARG A 339 -12.63 -4.23 -14.56
CA ARG A 339 -11.35 -3.72 -15.07
C ARG A 339 -11.44 -3.33 -16.55
N THR A 340 -12.14 -2.23 -16.85
CA THR A 340 -12.49 -1.82 -18.23
C THR A 340 -11.29 -1.67 -19.17
N GLN A 341 -10.25 -0.94 -18.74
CA GLN A 341 -9.04 -0.76 -19.55
C GLN A 341 -8.33 -2.08 -19.85
N LEU A 342 -8.35 -2.99 -18.89
CA LEU A 342 -7.72 -4.28 -19.02
C LEU A 342 -8.56 -5.23 -19.89
N CYS A 343 -9.89 -5.19 -19.78
CA CYS A 343 -10.78 -5.90 -20.70
C CYS A 343 -10.50 -5.46 -22.14
N ALA A 344 -10.35 -4.15 -22.39
CA ALA A 344 -10.01 -3.62 -23.70
C ALA A 344 -8.64 -4.11 -24.19
N LEU A 345 -7.62 -4.11 -23.31
CA LEU A 345 -6.29 -4.66 -23.62
C LEU A 345 -6.38 -6.15 -23.98
N LEU A 346 -7.07 -6.96 -23.18
CA LEU A 346 -7.21 -8.40 -23.41
C LEU A 346 -7.90 -8.68 -24.75
N LEU A 347 -9.01 -7.99 -25.04
CA LEU A 347 -9.71 -8.08 -26.33
C LEU A 347 -8.80 -7.69 -27.50
N ALA A 348 -8.04 -6.60 -27.38
CA ALA A 348 -7.08 -6.17 -28.40
C ALA A 348 -5.98 -7.20 -28.66
N HIS A 349 -5.67 -8.05 -27.67
CA HIS A 349 -4.71 -9.15 -27.77
C HIS A 349 -5.36 -10.50 -28.08
N GLY A 350 -6.63 -10.55 -28.49
CA GLY A 350 -7.30 -11.77 -28.95
C GLY A 350 -8.01 -12.57 -27.86
N ALA A 351 -8.36 -11.95 -26.73
CA ALA A 351 -9.26 -12.58 -25.77
C ALA A 351 -10.66 -12.77 -26.39
N ASP A 352 -11.24 -13.95 -26.20
CA ASP A 352 -12.54 -14.31 -26.75
C ASP A 352 -13.65 -14.06 -25.70
N PRO A 353 -14.57 -13.09 -25.94
CA PRO A 353 -15.66 -12.79 -25.02
C PRO A 353 -16.76 -13.85 -25.00
N PHE A 354 -16.79 -14.78 -25.96
CA PHE A 354 -17.79 -15.85 -26.07
C PHE A 354 -17.45 -17.10 -25.27
N LEU A 355 -16.20 -17.24 -24.81
CA LEU A 355 -15.80 -18.39 -24.00
C LEU A 355 -16.62 -18.43 -22.72
N LYS A 356 -17.01 -19.65 -22.35
CA LYS A 356 -17.79 -19.93 -21.15
C LYS A 356 -16.94 -20.65 -20.12
N ASN A 357 -17.11 -20.26 -18.86
CA ASN A 357 -16.61 -21.04 -17.73
C ASN A 357 -17.42 -22.35 -17.57
N GLN A 358 -17.07 -23.17 -16.56
CA GLN A 358 -17.79 -24.41 -16.28
C GLN A 358 -19.24 -24.20 -15.82
N GLU A 359 -19.59 -23.01 -15.34
CA GLU A 359 -20.96 -22.63 -14.98
C GLU A 359 -21.77 -22.15 -16.19
N GLY A 360 -21.17 -22.15 -17.39
CA GLY A 360 -21.81 -21.74 -18.63
C GLY A 360 -21.87 -20.22 -18.84
N GLN A 361 -21.16 -19.46 -18.01
CA GLN A 361 -21.16 -18.00 -18.01
C GLN A 361 -20.06 -17.43 -18.88
N THR A 362 -20.38 -16.41 -19.66
CA THR A 362 -19.41 -15.59 -20.41
C THR A 362 -18.83 -14.46 -19.56
N ALA A 363 -17.76 -13.83 -20.03
CA ALA A 363 -17.22 -12.63 -19.38
C ALA A 363 -18.26 -11.49 -19.29
N LEU A 364 -19.17 -11.38 -20.27
CA LEU A 364 -20.25 -10.40 -20.27
C LEU A 364 -21.27 -10.65 -19.14
N GLU A 365 -21.63 -11.92 -18.91
CA GLU A 365 -22.57 -12.31 -17.85
C GLU A 365 -22.00 -12.06 -16.45
N LEU A 366 -20.68 -12.14 -16.30
CA LEU A 366 -19.98 -11.83 -15.05
C LEU A 366 -19.71 -10.33 -14.85
N ALA A 367 -19.79 -9.52 -15.92
CA ALA A 367 -19.46 -8.10 -15.85
C ALA A 367 -20.39 -7.39 -14.87
N GLY A 368 -19.83 -6.77 -13.82
CA GLY A 368 -20.59 -6.03 -12.82
C GLY A 368 -20.87 -4.58 -13.20
N ALA A 369 -19.97 -3.97 -13.99
CA ALA A 369 -20.01 -2.56 -14.37
C ALA A 369 -20.50 -2.36 -15.82
N ASP A 370 -21.26 -1.28 -16.04
CA ASP A 370 -21.94 -1.04 -17.32
C ASP A 370 -20.97 -0.69 -18.45
N ASP A 371 -19.88 0.02 -18.16
CA ASP A 371 -18.84 0.32 -19.15
C ASP A 371 -18.15 -0.95 -19.66
N VAL A 372 -17.93 -1.94 -18.79
CA VAL A 372 -17.43 -3.26 -19.16
C VAL A 372 -18.47 -4.05 -19.95
N ARG A 373 -19.74 -4.00 -19.56
CA ARG A 373 -20.82 -4.64 -20.33
C ARG A 373 -20.92 -4.06 -21.73
N SER A 374 -20.94 -2.73 -21.87
CA SER A 374 -20.96 -2.05 -23.18
C SER A 374 -19.75 -2.44 -24.03
N LEU A 375 -18.54 -2.44 -23.45
CA LEU A 375 -17.32 -2.85 -24.16
C LEU A 375 -17.41 -4.30 -24.66
N LEU A 376 -17.89 -5.23 -23.82
CA LEU A 376 -18.00 -6.64 -24.17
C LEU A 376 -19.13 -6.89 -25.19
N GLN A 377 -20.26 -6.21 -25.06
CA GLN A 377 -21.35 -6.25 -26.04
C GLN A 377 -20.90 -5.71 -27.41
N ASP A 378 -20.14 -4.62 -27.43
CA ASP A 378 -19.53 -4.07 -28.65
C ASP A 378 -18.56 -5.07 -29.29
N ALA A 379 -17.73 -5.74 -28.47
CA ALA A 379 -16.82 -6.76 -28.96
C ALA A 379 -17.55 -8.00 -29.52
N MET A 380 -18.67 -8.39 -28.91
CA MET A 380 -19.48 -9.53 -29.36
C MET A 380 -20.32 -9.19 -30.61
N THR A 381 -20.75 -7.95 -30.77
CA THR A 381 -21.52 -7.49 -31.95
C THR A 381 -20.62 -7.12 -33.13
N GLY A 382 -19.38 -6.68 -32.89
CA GLY A 382 -18.39 -6.36 -33.93
C GLY A 382 -17.84 -7.55 -34.73
N SER A 383 -18.16 -8.80 -34.35
CA SER A 383 -17.79 -10.02 -35.07
C SER A 383 -18.73 -10.37 -36.24
N ALA A 384 -19.83 -9.64 -36.43
CA ALA A 384 -20.79 -9.89 -37.51
C ALA A 384 -21.11 -8.58 -38.27
N GLY A 385 -20.80 -8.54 -39.57
CA GLY A 385 -21.22 -7.47 -40.49
C GLY A 385 -22.75 -7.48 -40.78
N PRO A 386 -23.29 -6.45 -41.45
CA PRO A 386 -24.42 -5.68 -40.94
C PRO A 386 -25.78 -5.97 -41.61
N ALA A 387 -26.88 -5.62 -40.92
CA ALA A 387 -28.12 -5.13 -41.54
C ALA A 387 -28.93 -4.27 -40.54
N VAL A 388 -29.50 -3.20 -41.09
CA VAL A 388 -30.29 -2.11 -40.52
C VAL A 388 -31.72 -2.59 -40.21
N ASP A 389 -32.30 -2.25 -39.05
CA ASP A 389 -33.58 -1.50 -38.99
C ASP A 389 -34.01 -1.09 -37.57
N SER A 390 -34.78 -0.01 -37.54
CA SER A 390 -35.20 0.89 -36.44
C SER A 390 -36.32 0.39 -35.51
N ALA A 391 -36.31 0.87 -34.24
CA ALA A 391 -37.45 1.41 -33.43
C ALA A 391 -37.14 1.38 -31.91
N PRO A 392 -37.94 2.01 -31.01
CA PRO A 392 -38.46 3.39 -30.95
C PRO A 392 -38.00 4.13 -29.66
N ALA A 393 -38.26 5.45 -29.57
CA ALA A 393 -37.84 6.35 -28.48
C ALA A 393 -38.57 6.14 -27.13
N PRO A 394 -37.93 6.37 -25.96
CA PRO A 394 -38.59 6.38 -24.65
C PRO A 394 -39.15 7.76 -24.25
N ALA A 395 -40.16 7.72 -23.38
CA ALA A 395 -41.03 8.83 -22.96
C ALA A 395 -40.36 9.89 -22.04
N PRO A 396 -40.94 11.11 -21.89
CA PRO A 396 -40.29 12.24 -21.24
C PRO A 396 -40.32 12.22 -19.71
N LEU A 397 -39.29 12.80 -19.10
CA LEU A 397 -39.11 13.01 -17.65
C LEU A 397 -39.87 14.27 -17.14
N PRO A 398 -40.23 14.34 -15.83
CA PRO A 398 -40.99 15.46 -15.24
C PRO A 398 -40.14 16.74 -14.97
N PRO A 399 -40.78 17.91 -14.72
CA PRO A 399 -40.17 19.26 -14.81
C PRO A 399 -39.19 19.66 -13.67
N PRO A 400 -38.43 20.79 -13.81
CA PRO A 400 -37.09 20.95 -13.22
C PRO A 400 -36.95 21.64 -11.85
N HIS A 401 -38.02 22.02 -11.15
CA HIS A 401 -37.89 22.91 -9.98
C HIS A 401 -38.68 22.41 -8.76
N SER A 402 -38.09 21.49 -7.99
CA SER A 402 -38.56 21.18 -6.63
C SER A 402 -37.84 22.10 -5.63
N PRO A 403 -38.57 22.85 -4.77
CA PRO A 403 -37.94 23.66 -3.72
C PRO A 403 -37.20 22.78 -2.72
N VAL A 404 -36.05 23.24 -2.23
CA VAL A 404 -35.16 22.47 -1.34
C VAL A 404 -35.18 23.09 0.05
N LEU A 405 -35.07 22.24 1.08
CA LEU A 405 -35.02 22.68 2.47
C LEU A 405 -33.64 23.26 2.81
N LEU A 406 -33.60 24.50 3.27
CA LEU A 406 -32.40 25.22 3.69
C LEU A 406 -31.97 24.83 5.12
N PRO A 407 -30.74 25.17 5.55
CA PRO A 407 -30.27 24.91 6.92
C PRO A 407 -31.20 25.47 8.00
N SER A 408 -31.75 26.67 7.79
CA SER A 408 -32.73 27.34 8.65
C SER A 408 -34.05 26.57 8.84
N GLY A 409 -34.38 25.66 7.92
CA GLY A 409 -35.69 25.00 7.84
C GLY A 409 -36.66 25.69 6.86
N ASP A 410 -36.28 26.81 6.26
CA ASP A 410 -37.04 27.45 5.19
C ASP A 410 -36.91 26.65 3.87
N THR A 411 -37.83 26.87 2.94
CA THR A 411 -37.74 26.28 1.59
C THR A 411 -37.46 27.36 0.56
N ALA A 412 -36.50 27.10 -0.34
CA ALA A 412 -36.16 28.04 -1.40
C ALA A 412 -36.00 27.33 -2.76
N PRO A 413 -36.44 27.97 -3.86
CA PRO A 413 -36.15 27.53 -5.21
C PRO A 413 -34.72 27.96 -5.59
N LEU A 414 -33.77 27.04 -5.51
CA LEU A 414 -32.40 27.27 -5.99
C LEU A 414 -32.26 26.71 -7.42
N PRO A 415 -31.61 27.43 -8.36
CA PRO A 415 -31.35 26.90 -9.70
C PRO A 415 -30.55 25.61 -9.63
N LEU A 416 -30.75 24.69 -10.58
CA LEU A 416 -29.98 23.45 -10.61
C LEU A 416 -28.47 23.73 -10.77
N PRO A 417 -27.60 22.85 -10.25
CA PRO A 417 -26.15 22.98 -10.38
C PRO A 417 -25.60 22.55 -11.74
N VAL A 418 -26.47 22.47 -12.75
CA VAL A 418 -26.12 22.22 -14.15
C VAL A 418 -26.71 23.36 -14.96
N MET A 419 -25.94 23.89 -15.92
CA MET A 419 -26.44 24.88 -16.86
C MET A 419 -27.60 24.28 -17.66
N ALA A 420 -28.75 24.94 -17.68
CA ALA A 420 -29.84 24.53 -18.55
C ALA A 420 -29.42 24.76 -20.00
N SER A 421 -29.23 23.68 -20.76
CA SER A 421 -29.18 23.78 -22.22
C SER A 421 -30.61 24.11 -22.68
N THR A 422 -30.87 25.38 -23.01
CA THR A 422 -32.16 25.87 -23.49
C THR A 422 -32.52 25.39 -24.90
N TYR A 423 -31.82 24.39 -25.44
CA TYR A 423 -32.01 23.92 -26.81
C TYR A 423 -33.16 22.91 -27.01
N TRP A 424 -33.81 22.45 -25.94
CA TRP A 424 -34.83 21.40 -26.00
C TRP A 424 -36.25 21.83 -25.58
N SER A 425 -36.60 23.10 -25.76
CA SER A 425 -38.02 23.52 -25.72
C SER A 425 -38.58 23.60 -27.13
N GLU A 426 -39.44 22.65 -27.44
CA GLU A 426 -40.18 22.53 -28.70
C GLU A 426 -41.16 23.72 -28.85
N GLY A 427 -40.99 24.51 -29.92
CA GLY A 427 -42.01 25.46 -30.38
C GLY A 427 -41.71 26.95 -30.22
N SER A 428 -40.85 27.50 -31.08
CA SER A 428 -41.16 28.77 -31.76
C SER A 428 -40.27 28.96 -33.00
N ARG A 429 -40.86 28.75 -34.18
CA ARG A 429 -40.33 29.26 -35.45
C ARG A 429 -40.73 30.74 -35.52
N GLY A 430 -39.75 31.65 -35.57
CA GLY A 430 -40.07 33.06 -35.81
C GLY A 430 -38.90 34.01 -35.73
N SER A 431 -38.25 34.20 -36.89
CA SER A 431 -37.65 35.45 -37.39
C SER A 431 -36.72 36.23 -36.49
N LEU A 432 -35.43 36.29 -36.84
CA LEU A 432 -34.55 37.46 -36.62
C LEU A 432 -33.46 37.43 -37.70
N GLU A 433 -33.66 38.18 -38.79
CA GLU A 433 -32.56 38.79 -39.53
C GLU A 433 -32.53 40.30 -39.23
N ASP A 434 -31.31 40.83 -39.25
CA ASP A 434 -30.83 42.02 -38.57
C ASP A 434 -31.26 43.37 -39.18
N ALA A 435 -31.28 44.41 -38.33
CA ALA A 435 -31.02 45.78 -38.74
C ALA A 435 -29.59 46.21 -38.32
N ALA A 436 -28.60 45.56 -38.94
CA ALA A 436 -27.15 45.79 -38.86
C ALA A 436 -26.54 46.13 -37.48
N GLY A 437 -25.98 45.11 -36.81
CA GLY A 437 -25.19 45.35 -35.59
C GLY A 437 -24.14 44.32 -35.16
N ARG A 438 -23.82 43.29 -35.97
CA ARG A 438 -22.83 42.21 -35.71
C ARG A 438 -23.09 41.31 -34.49
N PRO A 439 -23.28 40.00 -34.71
CA PRO A 439 -22.79 38.95 -33.82
C PRO A 439 -21.47 38.41 -34.39
N ALA A 440 -20.34 38.73 -33.76
CA ALA A 440 -19.05 38.11 -34.11
C ALA A 440 -18.14 38.12 -32.88
N SER A 441 -18.17 37.06 -32.07
CA SER A 441 -17.09 36.07 -32.14
C SER A 441 -17.58 34.64 -32.34
N ALA A 442 -18.58 34.46 -33.21
CA ALA A 442 -18.67 33.26 -34.03
C ALA A 442 -17.58 33.37 -35.12
N LEU A 443 -16.37 32.92 -34.80
CA LEU A 443 -15.40 32.50 -35.80
C LEU A 443 -15.18 31.01 -35.59
N SER A 444 -15.82 30.25 -36.48
CA SER A 444 -15.50 28.88 -36.87
C SER A 444 -15.81 27.73 -35.92
N THR A 445 -17.09 27.36 -35.74
CA THR A 445 -17.47 26.03 -35.20
C THR A 445 -17.24 24.90 -36.21
N SER A 446 -17.42 25.15 -37.52
CA SER A 446 -17.14 24.13 -38.57
C SER A 446 -15.63 23.96 -38.82
N GLU A 447 -14.85 25.05 -38.92
CA GLU A 447 -13.40 24.98 -39.15
C GLU A 447 -12.64 24.47 -37.91
N SER A 448 -13.16 24.73 -36.69
CA SER A 448 -12.61 24.15 -35.45
C SER A 448 -12.92 22.66 -35.29
N LEU A 449 -14.12 22.21 -35.68
CA LEU A 449 -14.44 20.78 -35.72
C LEU A 449 -13.57 20.04 -36.74
N HIS A 450 -13.39 20.60 -37.94
CA HIS A 450 -12.55 19.97 -38.97
C HIS A 450 -11.08 19.90 -38.54
N THR A 451 -10.54 21.00 -37.99
CA THR A 451 -9.17 21.04 -37.42
C THR A 451 -9.01 20.04 -36.26
N PHE A 452 -10.00 19.93 -35.38
CA PHE A 452 -10.03 18.97 -34.28
C PHE A 452 -10.03 17.52 -34.80
N LEU A 453 -10.89 17.21 -35.77
CA LEU A 453 -10.99 15.87 -36.36
C LEU A 453 -9.71 15.47 -37.11
N THR A 454 -9.08 16.40 -37.82
CA THR A 454 -7.74 16.22 -38.42
C THR A 454 -6.69 15.93 -37.36
N SER A 455 -6.68 16.64 -36.23
CA SER A 455 -5.69 16.44 -35.15
C SER A 455 -5.75 15.05 -34.50
N ILE A 456 -6.90 14.38 -34.55
CA ILE A 456 -7.11 13.03 -34.00
C ILE A 456 -7.16 11.94 -35.08
N GLY A 457 -7.04 12.32 -36.35
CA GLY A 457 -7.08 11.44 -37.53
C GLY A 457 -8.45 10.81 -37.76
N LEU A 458 -9.55 11.54 -37.52
CA LEU A 458 -10.94 11.07 -37.68
C LEU A 458 -11.77 12.01 -38.60
N GLU A 459 -11.15 12.56 -39.64
CA GLU A 459 -11.74 13.48 -40.62
C GLU A 459 -12.97 12.89 -41.32
N GLN A 460 -13.00 11.57 -41.51
CA GLN A 460 -14.11 10.84 -42.12
C GLN A 460 -15.43 10.95 -41.33
N LEU A 461 -15.38 11.39 -40.07
CA LEU A 461 -16.57 11.57 -39.23
C LEU A 461 -17.15 12.98 -39.32
N ALA A 462 -16.47 13.93 -39.99
CA ALA A 462 -16.95 15.30 -40.14
C ALA A 462 -18.35 15.39 -40.76
N PRO A 463 -18.68 14.67 -41.86
CA PRO A 463 -20.00 14.78 -42.47
C PRO A 463 -21.14 14.29 -41.56
N VAL A 464 -20.85 13.29 -40.72
CA VAL A 464 -21.84 12.71 -39.79
C VAL A 464 -22.08 13.66 -38.62
N LEU A 465 -21.01 14.24 -38.07
CA LEU A 465 -21.10 15.18 -36.96
C LEU A 465 -21.68 16.54 -37.39
N GLU A 466 -21.34 17.02 -38.59
CA GLU A 466 -21.90 18.25 -39.15
C GLU A 466 -23.39 18.11 -39.48
N ARG A 467 -23.81 16.96 -40.01
CA ARG A 467 -25.24 16.69 -40.27
C ARG A 467 -26.08 16.79 -39.00
N GLU A 468 -25.55 16.31 -37.89
CA GLU A 468 -26.21 16.37 -36.58
C GLU A 468 -25.86 17.66 -35.79
N GLN A 469 -25.16 18.62 -36.41
CA GLN A 469 -24.71 19.89 -35.80
C GLN A 469 -23.91 19.72 -34.49
N ILE A 470 -23.10 18.65 -34.41
CA ILE A 470 -22.32 18.30 -33.22
C ILE A 470 -20.96 19.01 -33.26
N THR A 471 -20.76 19.96 -32.35
CA THR A 471 -19.51 20.71 -32.17
C THR A 471 -18.58 20.04 -31.15
N VAL A 472 -17.33 20.52 -31.01
CA VAL A 472 -16.31 19.89 -30.13
C VAL A 472 -16.69 19.94 -28.64
N ASP A 473 -17.39 20.98 -28.22
CA ASP A 473 -18.03 21.11 -26.91
C ASP A 473 -19.12 20.06 -26.69
N ILE A 474 -20.04 19.88 -27.66
CA ILE A 474 -21.06 18.82 -27.59
C ILE A 474 -20.40 17.43 -27.57
N LEU A 475 -19.37 17.19 -28.40
CA LEU A 475 -18.59 15.94 -28.39
C LEU A 475 -17.97 15.62 -27.02
N SER A 476 -17.64 16.63 -26.21
CA SER A 476 -17.03 16.42 -24.90
C SER A 476 -18.04 15.89 -23.86
N GLU A 477 -19.32 16.18 -24.07
CA GLU A 477 -20.45 15.86 -23.20
C GLU A 477 -21.19 14.59 -23.63
N MET A 478 -21.01 14.15 -24.88
CA MET A 478 -21.61 12.92 -25.39
C MET A 478 -21.08 11.65 -24.70
N CYS A 479 -21.92 10.61 -24.67
CA CYS A 479 -21.54 9.27 -24.26
C CYS A 479 -21.29 8.33 -25.46
N HIS A 480 -20.81 7.12 -25.19
CA HIS A 480 -20.54 6.12 -26.23
C HIS A 480 -21.82 5.67 -26.95
N GLU A 481 -22.98 5.72 -26.29
CA GLU A 481 -24.28 5.42 -26.90
C GLU A 481 -24.78 6.57 -27.78
N ASP A 482 -24.59 7.83 -27.37
CA ASP A 482 -24.97 8.99 -28.20
C ASP A 482 -24.21 9.00 -29.53
N LEU A 483 -22.88 8.79 -29.48
CA LEU A 483 -22.08 8.72 -30.70
C LEU A 483 -22.41 7.51 -31.57
N ARG A 484 -22.86 6.42 -30.95
CA ARG A 484 -23.34 5.24 -31.69
C ARG A 484 -24.64 5.54 -32.41
N ALA A 485 -25.58 6.21 -31.75
CA ALA A 485 -26.86 6.65 -32.33
C ALA A 485 -26.65 7.63 -33.50
N VAL A 486 -25.63 8.49 -33.40
CA VAL A 486 -25.20 9.42 -34.45
C VAL A 486 -24.54 8.70 -35.64
N GLY A 487 -24.12 7.44 -35.48
CA GLY A 487 -23.57 6.61 -36.57
C GLY A 487 -22.07 6.30 -36.46
N VAL A 488 -21.41 6.65 -35.35
CA VAL A 488 -20.01 6.29 -35.09
C VAL A 488 -19.94 4.90 -34.47
N ALA A 489 -20.03 3.85 -35.30
CA ALA A 489 -20.13 2.46 -34.83
C ALA A 489 -18.88 1.96 -34.07
N ALA A 490 -17.67 2.31 -34.54
CA ALA A 490 -16.43 1.79 -33.98
C ALA A 490 -16.12 2.37 -32.59
N TYR A 491 -16.03 1.51 -31.57
CA TYR A 491 -15.71 1.92 -30.19
C TYR A 491 -14.39 2.70 -30.11
N GLY A 492 -13.37 2.30 -30.86
CA GLY A 492 -12.08 3.01 -30.92
C GLY A 492 -12.20 4.46 -31.40
N HIS A 493 -13.09 4.73 -32.37
CA HIS A 493 -13.37 6.08 -32.85
C HIS A 493 -14.16 6.88 -31.81
N ARG A 494 -15.20 6.29 -31.20
CA ARG A 494 -15.97 6.92 -30.11
C ARG A 494 -15.07 7.27 -28.92
N HIS A 495 -14.24 6.33 -28.48
CA HIS A 495 -13.31 6.53 -27.37
C HIS A 495 -12.30 7.64 -27.66
N ARG A 496 -11.71 7.65 -28.87
CA ARG A 496 -10.75 8.68 -29.28
C ARG A 496 -11.39 10.06 -29.41
N LEU A 497 -12.59 10.15 -29.99
CA LEU A 497 -13.38 11.39 -30.06
C LEU A 497 -13.66 11.95 -28.68
N LEU A 498 -14.28 11.14 -27.80
CA LEU A 498 -14.64 11.58 -26.44
C LEU A 498 -13.42 11.95 -25.61
N LYS A 499 -12.33 11.19 -25.72
CA LYS A 499 -11.09 11.47 -25.00
C LYS A 499 -10.44 12.76 -25.49
N ALA A 500 -10.37 12.97 -26.80
CA ALA A 500 -9.74 14.15 -27.36
C ALA A 500 -10.60 15.41 -27.21
N ALA A 501 -11.93 15.31 -27.35
CA ALA A 501 -12.85 16.45 -27.18
C ALA A 501 -12.76 16.99 -25.75
N ARG A 502 -12.73 16.09 -24.76
CA ARG A 502 -12.51 16.43 -23.35
C ARG A 502 -11.12 17.03 -23.06
N HIS A 503 -10.12 16.71 -23.87
CA HIS A 503 -8.76 17.23 -23.71
C HIS A 503 -8.53 18.53 -24.50
N SER A 504 -9.27 18.76 -25.59
CA SER A 504 -9.19 19.98 -26.42
C SER A 504 -9.77 21.20 -25.70
N LEU A 505 -10.76 20.99 -24.83
CA LEU A 505 -11.35 22.04 -23.99
C LEU A 505 -10.53 22.35 -22.72
N GLN A 506 -9.48 21.55 -22.42
CA GLN A 506 -8.56 21.81 -21.31
C GLN A 506 -7.48 22.86 -21.64
N ALA A 507 -7.31 23.25 -22.90
CA ALA A 507 -6.30 24.22 -23.32
C ALA A 507 -6.69 25.69 -23.02
N HIS A 508 -7.97 25.94 -22.72
CA HIS A 508 -8.47 27.29 -22.42
C HIS A 508 -9.34 27.27 -21.16
N SER A 509 -8.82 27.90 -20.09
CA SER A 509 -9.43 28.18 -18.78
C SER A 509 -8.96 27.26 -17.63
N GLU A 510 -8.61 27.90 -16.50
CA GLU A 510 -8.07 27.30 -15.27
C GLU A 510 -9.07 26.33 -14.63
N TRP A 511 -9.09 25.08 -15.09
CA TRP A 511 -10.10 24.10 -14.68
C TRP A 511 -9.59 23.14 -13.60
N TYR A 512 -10.28 23.12 -12.44
CA TYR A 512 -10.07 22.15 -11.37
C TYR A 512 -10.62 20.77 -11.78
N GLY A 513 -9.86 20.01 -12.57
CA GLY A 513 -10.02 18.56 -12.72
C GLY A 513 -11.44 18.06 -13.07
N GLY A 514 -12.18 18.77 -13.93
CA GLY A 514 -13.54 18.41 -14.34
C GLY A 514 -14.69 19.06 -13.56
N THR A 515 -14.40 19.96 -12.61
CA THR A 515 -15.39 20.81 -11.93
C THR A 515 -15.25 22.26 -12.39
N THR A 516 -16.31 22.85 -12.91
CA THR A 516 -16.38 24.28 -13.22
C THR A 516 -16.85 25.05 -12.00
N LEU A 517 -16.20 26.17 -11.70
CA LEU A 517 -16.66 27.11 -10.68
C LEU A 517 -17.27 28.34 -11.37
N VAL A 518 -18.54 28.59 -11.10
CA VAL A 518 -19.28 29.73 -11.67
C VAL A 518 -19.55 30.73 -10.56
N ASP A 519 -19.08 31.96 -10.72
CA ASP A 519 -19.29 33.00 -9.71
C ASP A 519 -20.77 33.37 -9.63
N VAL A 520 -21.33 33.32 -8.41
CA VAL A 520 -22.69 33.78 -8.12
C VAL A 520 -22.60 35.27 -7.83
N THR A 521 -23.15 36.09 -8.72
CA THR A 521 -23.04 37.55 -8.64
C THR A 521 -24.20 38.15 -7.82
N PRO A 522 -23.97 39.25 -7.09
CA PRO A 522 -25.03 39.92 -6.33
C PRO A 522 -26.14 40.54 -7.20
N SER A 523 -25.87 40.81 -8.49
CA SER A 523 -26.66 41.73 -9.32
C SER A 523 -27.18 41.16 -10.65
N THR A 524 -27.01 39.87 -10.97
CA THR A 524 -27.54 39.29 -12.23
C THR A 524 -28.02 37.85 -12.06
N GLY A 525 -29.19 37.66 -11.45
CA GLY A 525 -29.93 36.39 -11.47
C GLY A 525 -31.43 36.68 -11.42
N GLU A 526 -32.22 35.94 -12.21
CA GLU A 526 -33.68 36.00 -12.21
C GLU A 526 -34.22 35.91 -10.77
N CYS A 527 -35.02 36.90 -10.37
CA CYS A 527 -35.67 36.90 -9.06
C CYS A 527 -36.55 35.65 -8.93
N GLY A 528 -36.37 34.87 -7.86
CA GLY A 528 -37.38 33.88 -7.47
C GLY A 528 -38.71 34.56 -7.14
N GLU A 529 -39.79 33.78 -6.95
CA GLU A 529 -41.16 34.30 -6.72
C GLU A 529 -41.27 35.32 -5.54
N ASN A 530 -40.27 35.36 -4.64
CA ASN A 530 -40.18 36.28 -3.50
C ASN A 530 -39.24 37.49 -3.68
N GLY A 531 -38.58 37.67 -4.84
CA GLY A 531 -37.75 38.86 -5.14
C GLY A 531 -36.31 38.86 -4.59
N GLU A 532 -35.86 37.79 -3.92
CA GLU A 532 -34.48 37.66 -3.39
C GLU A 532 -33.54 36.97 -4.41
N SER A 533 -32.28 37.42 -4.50
CA SER A 533 -31.26 36.80 -5.37
C SER A 533 -30.64 35.55 -4.76
N GLU A 534 -30.11 34.64 -5.60
CA GLU A 534 -29.40 33.41 -5.15
C GLU A 534 -28.28 33.76 -4.15
N PHE A 535 -27.55 34.84 -4.40
CA PHE A 535 -26.53 35.35 -3.48
C PHE A 535 -27.11 35.75 -2.12
N ALA A 536 -28.22 36.50 -2.10
CA ALA A 536 -28.85 36.99 -0.87
C ALA A 536 -29.39 35.85 0.01
N VAL A 537 -29.95 34.81 -0.62
CA VAL A 537 -30.42 33.61 0.10
C VAL A 537 -29.25 32.90 0.79
N LEU A 538 -28.16 32.66 0.05
CA LEU A 538 -26.97 31.99 0.57
C LEU A 538 -26.27 32.81 1.66
N GLU A 539 -26.21 34.13 1.49
CA GLU A 539 -25.69 35.05 2.49
C GLU A 539 -26.53 35.03 3.77
N ARG A 540 -27.85 35.15 3.66
CA ARG A 540 -28.76 35.12 4.81
C ARG A 540 -28.62 33.82 5.62
N GLU A 541 -28.60 32.67 4.95
CA GLU A 541 -28.43 31.38 5.61
C GLU A 541 -27.08 31.27 6.32
N MET A 542 -26.02 31.79 5.71
CA MET A 542 -24.70 31.80 6.31
C MET A 542 -24.60 32.75 7.52
N GLN A 543 -25.27 33.91 7.48
CA GLN A 543 -25.31 34.84 8.63
C GLN A 543 -26.20 34.32 9.77
N ALA A 544 -27.33 33.67 9.45
CA ALA A 544 -28.22 33.06 10.44
C ALA A 544 -27.54 31.95 11.26
N GLY A 545 -26.46 31.39 10.71
CA GLY A 545 -25.60 30.43 11.37
C GLY A 545 -24.73 30.96 12.52
N VAL A 546 -24.51 32.27 12.56
CA VAL A 546 -23.60 32.89 13.53
C VAL A 546 -24.18 32.79 14.95
N ARG A 547 -23.43 32.14 15.84
CA ARG A 547 -23.71 32.14 17.28
C ARG A 547 -22.62 32.86 18.03
N MET A 548 -23.02 33.79 18.89
CA MET A 548 -22.14 34.36 19.90
C MET A 548 -21.72 33.24 20.88
N HIS A 549 -20.44 32.87 20.85
CA HIS A 549 -19.88 31.86 21.74
C HIS A 549 -18.56 32.36 22.33
N ARG A 550 -18.28 31.96 23.57
CA ARG A 550 -17.03 32.22 24.26
C ARG A 550 -16.19 30.95 24.18
N ASP A 551 -15.24 30.90 23.25
CA ASP A 551 -14.33 29.77 23.16
C ASP A 551 -13.29 29.80 24.32
N HIS A 552 -12.53 28.72 24.48
CA HIS A 552 -11.44 28.64 25.46
C HIS A 552 -10.19 29.46 25.03
N ALA A 553 -10.27 30.23 23.93
CA ALA A 553 -9.20 31.02 23.34
C ALA A 553 -9.54 32.53 23.18
N GLY A 554 -10.69 32.99 23.66
CA GLY A 554 -11.09 34.39 23.80
C GLY A 554 -11.62 35.14 22.55
N GLY A 555 -11.99 34.49 21.45
CA GLY A 555 -12.43 35.21 20.23
C GLY A 555 -13.93 35.58 20.19
N HIS A 556 -14.27 36.86 20.00
CA HIS A 556 -15.64 37.33 19.74
C HIS A 556 -15.86 37.63 18.25
N PHE A 557 -16.88 37.05 17.60
CA PHE A 557 -17.30 37.44 16.25
C PHE A 557 -18.82 37.45 16.11
N THR A 558 -19.33 38.38 15.31
CA THR A 558 -20.76 38.68 15.21
C THR A 558 -21.32 38.44 13.82
N ARG A 559 -20.46 38.36 12.79
CA ARG A 559 -20.85 38.11 11.40
C ARG A 559 -19.71 37.56 10.55
N TYR A 560 -20.05 36.98 9.41
CA TYR A 560 -19.09 36.70 8.34
C TYR A 560 -19.05 37.84 7.32
N ASN A 561 -17.88 38.11 6.75
CA ASN A 561 -17.73 38.92 5.54
C ASN A 561 -17.59 37.96 4.35
N ILE A 562 -18.62 37.84 3.52
CA ILE A 562 -18.64 36.92 2.38
C ILE A 562 -17.85 37.56 1.23
N VAL A 563 -16.74 36.93 0.87
CA VAL A 563 -15.82 37.44 -0.16
C VAL A 563 -16.25 36.96 -1.55
N ARG A 564 -16.63 35.68 -1.67
CA ARG A 564 -17.04 35.08 -2.94
C ARG A 564 -17.93 33.87 -2.73
N ILE A 565 -18.98 33.73 -3.53
CA ILE A 565 -19.79 32.52 -3.64
C ILE A 565 -19.62 31.97 -5.05
N GLN A 566 -19.27 30.69 -5.16
CA GLN A 566 -19.13 30.02 -6.44
C GLN A 566 -19.97 28.77 -6.46
N LYS A 567 -20.73 28.59 -7.55
CA LYS A 567 -21.48 27.38 -7.82
C LYS A 567 -20.57 26.35 -8.46
N LEU A 568 -20.61 25.12 -7.96
CA LEU A 568 -19.90 23.99 -8.54
C LEU A 568 -20.76 23.35 -9.61
N VAL A 569 -20.23 23.26 -10.82
CA VAL A 569 -20.82 22.53 -11.93
C VAL A 569 -19.93 21.33 -12.24
N ASN A 570 -20.35 20.15 -11.78
CA ASN A 570 -19.68 18.88 -12.07
C ASN A 570 -20.72 17.81 -12.35
N GLY A 571 -20.92 17.49 -13.64
CA GLY A 571 -21.90 16.50 -14.10
C GLY A 571 -21.69 15.12 -13.48
N ARG A 572 -20.44 14.66 -13.33
CA ARG A 572 -20.13 13.33 -12.75
C ARG A 572 -20.49 13.24 -11.27
N LEU A 573 -20.28 14.33 -10.52
CA LEU A 573 -20.69 14.40 -9.11
C LEU A 573 -22.20 14.50 -8.99
N TRP A 574 -22.81 15.27 -9.88
CA TRP A 574 -24.25 15.42 -9.94
C TRP A 574 -24.97 14.11 -10.27
N GLU A 575 -24.49 13.34 -11.25
CA GLU A 575 -25.04 12.04 -11.62
C GLU A 575 -24.96 11.03 -10.47
N ARG A 576 -23.80 10.94 -9.79
CA ARG A 576 -23.64 10.08 -8.61
C ARG A 576 -24.62 10.44 -7.50
N TYR A 577 -24.80 11.75 -7.26
CA TYR A 577 -25.79 12.26 -6.32
C TYR A 577 -27.22 11.93 -6.74
N GLN A 578 -27.58 12.14 -8.00
CA GLN A 578 -28.90 11.86 -8.56
C GLN A 578 -29.27 10.38 -8.51
N HIS A 579 -28.32 9.50 -8.81
CA HIS A 579 -28.48 8.06 -8.66
C HIS A 579 -28.78 7.71 -7.20
N ARG A 580 -27.94 8.18 -6.27
CA ARG A 580 -28.10 7.87 -4.85
C ARG A 580 -29.38 8.46 -4.27
N ARG A 581 -29.80 9.65 -4.72
CA ARG A 581 -31.07 10.28 -4.35
C ARG A 581 -32.26 9.41 -4.73
N ARG A 582 -32.26 8.78 -5.91
CA ARG A 582 -33.34 7.87 -6.33
C ARG A 582 -33.42 6.65 -5.42
N GLU A 583 -32.29 6.01 -5.13
CA GLU A 583 -32.25 4.87 -4.21
C GLU A 583 -32.80 5.24 -2.81
N VAL A 584 -32.35 6.37 -2.26
CA VAL A 584 -32.83 6.86 -0.96
C VAL A 584 -34.33 7.16 -1.00
N ALA A 585 -34.83 7.75 -2.09
CA ALA A 585 -36.25 8.05 -2.27
C ALA A 585 -37.12 6.80 -2.36
N GLU A 586 -36.66 5.76 -3.07
CA GLU A 586 -37.35 4.47 -3.16
C GLU A 586 -37.47 3.79 -1.79
N GLU A 587 -36.44 3.88 -0.96
CA GLU A 587 -36.42 3.28 0.38
C GLU A 587 -37.21 4.10 1.43
N ALA A 588 -37.17 5.42 1.35
CA ALA A 588 -37.76 6.34 2.33
C ALA A 588 -39.16 6.85 1.94
N GLY A 589 -39.58 6.67 0.69
CA GLY A 589 -40.85 7.19 0.14
C GLY A 589 -40.81 8.67 -0.28
N ALA A 590 -39.69 9.36 -0.05
CA ALA A 590 -39.44 10.74 -0.48
C ALA A 590 -37.92 10.99 -0.54
N PRO A 591 -37.43 11.91 -1.40
CA PRO A 591 -35.99 12.13 -1.60
C PRO A 591 -35.28 12.82 -0.42
N GLY A 592 -36.03 13.47 0.49
CA GLY A 592 -35.47 14.03 1.73
C GLY A 592 -34.31 15.03 1.52
N GLU A 593 -34.35 15.81 0.44
CA GLU A 593 -33.27 16.73 0.07
C GLU A 593 -33.19 17.94 1.01
N ARG A 594 -31.96 18.29 1.40
CA ARG A 594 -31.66 19.45 2.26
C ARG A 594 -30.29 20.04 1.94
N MET A 595 -30.14 21.35 2.09
CA MET A 595 -28.84 22.02 2.06
C MET A 595 -28.19 22.02 3.45
N LEU A 596 -26.91 21.65 3.52
CA LEU A 596 -26.16 21.53 4.76
C LEU A 596 -24.72 22.05 4.61
N PHE A 597 -24.24 22.79 5.61
CA PHE A 597 -22.88 23.33 5.63
C PHE A 597 -21.84 22.26 6.03
N HIS A 598 -20.69 22.31 5.37
CA HIS A 598 -19.53 21.46 5.65
C HIS A 598 -18.22 22.25 5.61
N GLY A 599 -17.51 22.28 6.73
CA GLY A 599 -16.15 22.83 6.84
C GLY A 599 -15.12 21.71 6.84
N SER A 600 -14.26 21.64 5.81
CA SER A 600 -13.22 20.62 5.69
C SER A 600 -11.87 21.22 5.28
N PRO A 601 -10.74 20.69 5.78
CA PRO A 601 -9.43 21.07 5.27
C PRO A 601 -9.16 20.54 3.85
N PHE A 602 -9.98 19.61 3.35
CA PHE A 602 -9.85 18.96 2.04
C PHE A 602 -10.83 19.51 0.99
N ILE A 603 -11.30 20.76 1.15
CA ILE A 603 -12.25 21.39 0.22
C ILE A 603 -11.82 21.23 -1.23
N ASN A 604 -10.55 21.48 -1.56
CA ASN A 604 -10.06 21.33 -2.94
C ASN A 604 -10.23 19.90 -3.48
N ALA A 605 -10.02 18.88 -2.65
CA ALA A 605 -10.20 17.49 -3.07
C ALA A 605 -11.69 17.15 -3.21
N ILE A 606 -12.54 17.65 -2.30
CA ILE A 606 -14.00 17.45 -2.34
C ILE A 606 -14.61 18.12 -3.57
N VAL A 607 -14.20 19.36 -3.89
CA VAL A 607 -14.63 20.10 -5.08
C VAL A 607 -14.30 19.32 -6.36
N GLN A 608 -13.15 18.64 -6.42
CA GLN A 608 -12.71 17.91 -7.61
C GLN A 608 -13.31 16.50 -7.73
N LYS A 609 -13.36 15.76 -6.62
CA LYS A 609 -13.60 14.31 -6.61
C LYS A 609 -14.89 13.90 -5.90
N GLY A 610 -15.53 14.84 -5.20
CA GLY A 610 -16.66 14.58 -4.31
C GLY A 610 -16.23 14.04 -2.96
N PHE A 611 -17.22 13.71 -2.14
CA PHE A 611 -16.98 12.97 -0.91
C PHE A 611 -16.63 11.50 -1.26
N ASP A 612 -15.42 11.07 -0.92
CA ASP A 612 -14.90 9.69 -1.05
C ASP A 612 -14.67 9.14 0.36
N GLU A 613 -14.86 7.83 0.56
CA GLU A 613 -14.57 7.10 1.80
C GLU A 613 -13.19 7.45 2.38
N ARG A 614 -12.17 7.68 1.53
CA ARG A 614 -10.82 8.08 1.98
C ARG A 614 -10.77 9.47 2.61
N HIS A 615 -11.47 10.45 2.03
CA HIS A 615 -11.48 11.82 2.58
C HIS A 615 -12.43 11.96 3.79
N ALA A 616 -13.41 11.06 3.92
CA ALA A 616 -14.20 10.90 5.13
C ALA A 616 -13.38 10.29 6.29
N TYR A 617 -12.32 9.52 6.00
CA TYR A 617 -11.51 8.80 7.00
C TYR A 617 -10.31 9.59 7.55
N ILE A 618 -9.73 10.53 6.79
CA ILE A 618 -8.45 11.21 7.10
C ILE A 618 -8.62 12.36 8.13
N GLY A 619 -9.68 12.33 8.94
CA GLY A 619 -9.90 13.21 10.09
C GLY A 619 -9.49 12.62 11.45
N GLY A 620 -8.98 11.38 11.50
CA GLY A 620 -8.41 10.81 12.73
C GLY A 620 -9.41 10.52 13.85
N MET A 621 -10.63 10.06 13.54
CA MET A 621 -11.60 9.63 14.56
C MET A 621 -12.32 8.34 14.15
N PHE A 622 -12.33 7.35 15.06
CA PHE A 622 -13.02 6.06 14.92
C PHE A 622 -14.53 6.26 14.64
N GLY A 623 -14.99 5.99 13.41
CA GLY A 623 -16.41 5.96 13.02
C GLY A 623 -16.68 6.59 11.65
N ALA A 624 -17.11 5.79 10.67
CA ALA A 624 -17.19 6.13 9.25
C ALA A 624 -18.36 7.06 8.85
N GLY A 625 -18.34 8.35 9.18
CA GLY A 625 -19.42 9.27 8.81
C GLY A 625 -18.97 10.69 8.43
N ILE A 626 -19.67 11.31 7.47
CA ILE A 626 -19.55 12.71 7.04
C ILE A 626 -20.48 13.54 7.92
N TYR A 627 -19.89 14.48 8.67
CA TYR A 627 -20.63 15.31 9.62
C TYR A 627 -21.01 16.64 8.97
N PHE A 628 -22.29 16.97 9.08
CA PHE A 628 -22.87 18.24 8.67
C PHE A 628 -23.42 18.96 9.90
N ALA A 629 -22.76 20.05 10.27
CA ALA A 629 -23.24 21.04 11.24
C ALA A 629 -22.22 22.18 11.39
N GLU A 630 -22.72 23.39 11.60
CA GLU A 630 -21.90 24.60 11.74
C GLU A 630 -21.25 24.72 13.12
N HIS A 631 -21.83 24.10 14.17
CA HIS A 631 -21.33 24.21 15.54
C HIS A 631 -20.91 22.86 16.15
N SER A 632 -20.86 21.78 15.36
CA SER A 632 -20.53 20.46 15.88
C SER A 632 -19.18 20.52 16.57
N SER A 633 -19.07 20.01 17.80
CA SER A 633 -17.77 19.99 18.51
C SER A 633 -16.67 19.27 17.69
N LYS A 634 -17.05 18.49 16.67
CA LYS A 634 -16.17 17.81 15.72
C LYS A 634 -15.99 18.56 14.39
N SER A 635 -17.04 19.12 13.79
CA SER A 635 -16.92 19.97 12.58
C SER A 635 -16.24 21.32 12.87
N ASN A 636 -16.37 21.82 14.09
CA ASN A 636 -15.79 23.08 14.57
C ASN A 636 -14.27 23.07 14.62
N GLN A 637 -13.65 21.90 14.78
CA GLN A 637 -12.19 21.82 14.65
C GLN A 637 -11.69 22.28 13.26
N TYR A 638 -12.58 22.31 12.26
CA TYR A 638 -12.26 22.66 10.87
C TYR A 638 -12.73 24.07 10.48
N VAL A 639 -13.72 24.64 11.17
CA VAL A 639 -14.11 26.06 11.00
C VAL A 639 -13.11 26.99 11.70
N TYR A 640 -12.49 26.56 12.80
CA TYR A 640 -11.56 27.37 13.62
C TYR A 640 -10.06 27.22 13.26
N GLY A 641 -9.69 26.63 12.12
CA GLY A 641 -8.30 26.67 11.63
C GLY A 641 -7.95 25.59 10.63
N PHE A 642 -7.02 25.91 9.73
CA PHE A 642 -6.38 24.91 8.87
C PHE A 642 -5.75 23.82 9.74
N GLY A 643 -5.91 22.54 9.38
CA GLY A 643 -5.18 21.44 10.01
C GLY A 643 -5.60 21.07 11.43
N GLY A 644 -6.91 20.86 11.68
CA GLY A 644 -7.38 20.17 12.89
C GLY A 644 -7.23 21.00 14.18
N GLY A 645 -7.54 22.29 14.12
CA GLY A 645 -7.52 23.17 15.29
C GLY A 645 -6.16 23.78 15.63
N SER A 646 -5.25 23.98 14.66
CA SER A 646 -3.96 24.68 14.89
C SER A 646 -3.97 26.16 14.47
N GLY A 647 -5.07 26.66 13.92
CA GLY A 647 -5.21 28.05 13.45
C GLY A 647 -4.75 28.25 12.01
N CYS A 648 -4.81 29.48 11.48
CA CYS A 648 -4.34 29.73 10.12
C CYS A 648 -2.81 29.52 10.02
N PRO A 649 -2.25 29.02 8.89
CA PRO A 649 -0.82 28.68 8.80
C PRO A 649 0.10 29.89 8.98
N GLN A 650 -0.37 31.06 8.56
CA GLN A 650 0.39 32.31 8.56
C GLN A 650 0.46 32.95 9.96
N HIS A 651 -0.65 33.01 10.69
CA HIS A 651 -0.71 33.68 12.00
C HIS A 651 -0.79 32.71 13.18
N LYS A 652 -0.96 31.40 12.93
CA LYS A 652 -1.14 30.34 13.93
C LYS A 652 -2.22 30.65 14.97
N ASP A 653 -3.20 31.45 14.55
CA ASP A 653 -4.32 31.90 15.36
C ASP A 653 -5.60 31.21 14.88
N ARG A 654 -6.30 30.58 15.83
CA ARG A 654 -7.59 29.89 15.63
C ARG A 654 -8.70 30.87 15.27
N SER A 655 -8.63 32.07 15.84
CA SER A 655 -9.59 33.15 15.67
C SER A 655 -9.13 34.21 14.68
N CYS A 656 -8.14 33.89 13.82
CA CYS A 656 -7.61 34.86 12.85
C CYS A 656 -8.73 35.49 12.01
N TYR A 657 -8.91 36.80 12.18
CA TYR A 657 -9.86 37.65 11.47
C TYR A 657 -9.33 38.18 10.13
N LEU A 658 -8.05 37.95 9.82
CA LEU A 658 -7.39 38.48 8.61
C LEU A 658 -7.44 37.52 7.42
N CYS A 659 -7.38 36.20 7.65
CA CYS A 659 -7.30 35.21 6.59
C CYS A 659 -8.69 34.85 6.03
N HIS A 660 -8.78 34.72 4.71
CA HIS A 660 -9.94 34.11 4.06
C HIS A 660 -10.04 32.62 4.40
N ARG A 661 -11.27 32.15 4.56
CA ARG A 661 -11.64 30.76 4.84
C ARG A 661 -12.61 30.30 3.77
N GLN A 662 -12.73 28.99 3.62
CA GLN A 662 -13.65 28.38 2.68
C GLN A 662 -14.56 27.39 3.40
N MET A 663 -15.81 27.33 2.98
CA MET A 663 -16.77 26.31 3.40
C MET A 663 -17.60 25.85 2.20
N LEU A 664 -18.16 24.65 2.30
CA LEU A 664 -19.06 24.11 1.30
C LEU A 664 -20.51 24.17 1.80
N LEU A 665 -21.42 24.60 0.94
CA LEU A 665 -22.84 24.34 1.10
C LEU A 665 -23.19 23.16 0.19
N CYS A 666 -23.57 22.04 0.80
CA CYS A 666 -23.79 20.78 0.12
C CYS A 666 -25.27 20.46 0.06
N ARG A 667 -25.73 19.95 -1.07
CA ARG A 667 -27.03 19.32 -1.22
C ARG A 667 -26.95 17.87 -0.78
N VAL A 668 -27.77 17.49 0.18
CA VAL A 668 -27.72 16.18 0.82
C VAL A 668 -29.08 15.51 0.75
N THR A 669 -29.10 14.23 0.39
CA THR A 669 -30.30 13.38 0.46
C THR A 669 -30.26 12.54 1.73
N LEU A 670 -31.28 12.71 2.57
CA LEU A 670 -31.40 12.04 3.86
C LEU A 670 -32.49 10.95 3.79
N GLY A 671 -32.12 9.72 4.12
CA GLY A 671 -33.07 8.61 4.25
C GLY A 671 -33.79 8.62 5.60
N ARG A 672 -34.35 7.47 6.01
CA ARG A 672 -34.92 7.32 7.36
C ARG A 672 -33.80 7.51 8.41
N ALA A 673 -33.86 8.60 9.16
CA ALA A 673 -32.89 8.92 10.20
C ALA A 673 -33.41 8.56 11.58
N PHE A 674 -32.57 7.92 12.41
CA PHE A 674 -32.85 7.76 13.84
C PHE A 674 -32.42 9.02 14.58
N GLN A 675 -33.25 9.48 15.52
CA GLN A 675 -32.91 10.56 16.43
C GLN A 675 -32.11 10.01 17.62
N LEU A 676 -30.90 10.55 17.84
CA LEU A 676 -30.09 10.24 19.01
C LEU A 676 -29.86 11.52 19.81
N ALA A 677 -30.15 11.46 21.11
CA ALA A 677 -30.05 12.61 22.02
C ALA A 677 -28.61 12.98 22.44
N SER A 678 -27.59 12.27 21.95
CA SER A 678 -26.19 12.47 22.34
C SER A 678 -25.26 12.38 21.14
N ALA A 679 -24.51 13.45 20.89
CA ALA A 679 -23.47 13.53 19.85
C ALA A 679 -22.41 12.42 19.98
N MET A 680 -22.10 11.97 21.20
CA MET A 680 -21.17 10.85 21.43
C MET A 680 -21.76 9.53 20.92
N LYS A 681 -23.06 9.28 21.14
CA LYS A 681 -23.73 8.08 20.64
C LYS A 681 -23.92 8.11 19.13
N MET A 682 -24.13 9.29 18.53
CA MET A 682 -24.23 9.45 17.08
C MET A 682 -22.95 9.03 16.36
N ALA A 683 -21.79 9.43 16.87
CA ALA A 683 -20.50 9.09 16.27
C ALA A 683 -20.14 7.60 16.34
N HIS A 684 -20.84 6.83 17.18
CA HIS A 684 -20.64 5.40 17.38
C HIS A 684 -21.82 4.56 16.85
N ALA A 685 -22.75 5.17 16.11
CA ALA A 685 -23.85 4.43 15.49
C ALA A 685 -23.32 3.52 14.36
N PRO A 686 -23.77 2.25 14.29
CA PRO A 686 -23.27 1.29 13.31
C PRO A 686 -23.63 1.70 11.87
N PRO A 687 -22.78 1.39 10.87
CA PRO A 687 -22.90 1.84 9.47
C PRO A 687 -24.06 1.18 8.67
N GLY A 688 -25.16 0.80 9.32
CA GLY A 688 -26.26 0.06 8.71
C GLY A 688 -27.42 0.89 8.14
N HIS A 689 -27.46 2.22 8.35
CA HIS A 689 -28.59 3.06 7.94
C HIS A 689 -28.18 4.43 7.40
N HIS A 690 -28.96 4.96 6.45
CA HIS A 690 -28.60 6.03 5.50
C HIS A 690 -28.22 7.37 6.14
N SER A 691 -28.71 7.69 7.34
CA SER A 691 -28.37 8.93 8.06
C SER A 691 -28.69 8.83 9.55
N VAL A 692 -27.96 9.57 10.39
CA VAL A 692 -28.25 9.72 11.84
C VAL A 692 -28.45 11.21 12.14
N ALA A 693 -29.52 11.54 12.87
CA ALA A 693 -29.85 12.92 13.24
C ALA A 693 -29.70 13.13 14.75
N GLY A 694 -29.10 14.26 15.14
CA GLY A 694 -28.86 14.64 16.54
C GLY A 694 -29.72 15.79 17.05
N THR A 695 -30.12 15.74 18.32
CA THR A 695 -30.68 16.92 19.01
C THR A 695 -29.59 17.70 19.74
N PRO A 696 -29.62 19.05 19.75
CA PRO A 696 -28.66 19.87 20.51
C PRO A 696 -28.63 19.52 22.00
N SER A 697 -27.45 19.35 22.59
CA SER A 697 -27.28 19.31 24.06
C SER A 697 -27.23 20.74 24.63
N HIS A 698 -27.74 20.94 25.85
CA HIS A 698 -27.66 22.22 26.55
C HIS A 698 -26.21 22.78 26.51
N GLY A 699 -26.05 23.95 25.89
CA GLY A 699 -24.76 24.64 25.75
C GLY A 699 -24.10 24.61 24.36
N GLY A 700 -24.71 24.03 23.31
CA GLY A 700 -24.20 24.10 21.92
C GLY A 700 -25.20 23.69 20.82
N LEU A 701 -25.00 24.22 19.60
CA LEU A 701 -25.69 24.05 18.28
C LEU A 701 -27.01 24.79 17.99
N CYS A 702 -27.04 25.55 16.87
CA CYS A 702 -28.20 26.22 16.27
C CYS A 702 -29.06 25.29 15.42
N PHE A 703 -28.42 24.37 14.71
CA PHE A 703 -29.06 23.46 13.77
C PHE A 703 -28.88 22.00 14.19
N PRO A 704 -29.78 21.09 13.76
CA PRO A 704 -29.60 19.66 13.94
C PRO A 704 -28.32 19.17 13.26
N GLU A 705 -27.62 18.21 13.88
CA GLU A 705 -26.46 17.57 13.26
C GLU A 705 -26.88 16.36 12.43
N TYR A 706 -26.22 16.18 11.30
CA TYR A 706 -26.41 15.00 10.46
C TYR A 706 -25.08 14.27 10.27
N VAL A 707 -25.14 12.94 10.39
CA VAL A 707 -24.05 12.03 10.02
C VAL A 707 -24.49 11.21 8.82
N VAL A 708 -23.71 11.29 7.74
CA VAL A 708 -23.97 10.60 6.47
C VAL A 708 -22.84 9.63 6.19
N TYR A 709 -23.15 8.36 5.97
CA TYR A 709 -22.14 7.29 5.89
C TYR A 709 -21.61 7.04 4.47
N ARG A 710 -22.28 7.57 3.44
CA ARG A 710 -21.87 7.43 2.03
C ARG A 710 -21.70 8.79 1.37
N GLY A 711 -20.58 8.98 0.68
CA GLY A 711 -20.22 10.27 0.08
C GLY A 711 -21.17 10.72 -1.03
N GLU A 712 -21.72 9.78 -1.80
CA GLU A 712 -22.64 10.04 -2.91
C GLU A 712 -24.00 10.59 -2.45
N GLN A 713 -24.31 10.54 -1.16
CA GLN A 713 -25.50 11.18 -0.60
C GLN A 713 -25.36 12.71 -0.50
N ALA A 714 -24.17 13.26 -0.77
CA ALA A 714 -23.90 14.70 -0.70
C ALA A 714 -23.22 15.22 -1.99
N TYR A 715 -23.78 16.27 -2.57
CA TYR A 715 -23.21 17.03 -3.67
C TYR A 715 -22.70 18.39 -3.15
N PRO A 716 -21.40 18.73 -3.28
CA PRO A 716 -20.92 20.07 -2.94
C PRO A 716 -21.45 21.06 -3.99
N GLU A 717 -22.44 21.88 -3.62
CA GLU A 717 -23.15 22.72 -4.58
C GLU A 717 -22.54 24.12 -4.67
N TYR A 718 -22.13 24.68 -3.53
CA TYR A 718 -21.49 25.99 -3.47
C TYR A 718 -20.19 25.95 -2.66
N LEU A 719 -19.17 26.64 -3.17
CA LEU A 719 -17.95 27.00 -2.47
C LEU A 719 -18.05 28.45 -2.04
N ILE A 720 -18.04 28.67 -0.73
CA ILE A 720 -18.17 30.00 -0.15
C ILE A 720 -16.83 30.39 0.46
N THR A 721 -16.24 31.48 -0.03
CA THR A 721 -15.04 32.10 0.53
C THR A 721 -15.45 33.28 1.40
N TYR A 722 -15.00 33.32 2.65
CA TYR A 722 -15.45 34.29 3.65
C TYR A 722 -14.34 34.65 4.63
N GLN A 723 -14.55 35.72 5.39
CA GLN A 723 -13.68 36.20 6.46
C GLN A 723 -14.50 36.40 7.74
N ILE A 724 -13.92 36.17 8.90
CA ILE A 724 -14.61 36.36 10.19
C ILE A 724 -14.45 37.82 10.63
N VAL A 725 -15.52 38.45 11.13
CA VAL A 725 -15.50 39.86 11.56
C VAL A 725 -15.67 39.97 13.09
N CYS A 726 -14.72 40.66 13.73
CA CYS A 726 -14.80 41.06 15.14
C CYS A 726 -15.27 42.53 15.24
N GLU A 727 -16.18 42.84 16.16
CA GLU A 727 -16.69 44.21 16.36
C GLU A 727 -15.76 45.10 17.21
N GLU A 728 -14.75 44.54 17.90
CA GLU A 728 -13.91 45.32 18.83
C GLU A 728 -12.80 46.16 18.16
N THR A 729 -12.54 46.00 16.85
CA THR A 729 -11.49 46.76 16.12
C THR A 729 -11.97 48.05 15.44
N THR A 730 -12.87 48.80 16.09
CA THR A 730 -13.20 50.19 15.67
C THR A 730 -12.86 51.24 16.72
N THR A 731 -11.81 51.01 17.51
CA THR A 731 -11.16 52.07 18.30
C THR A 731 -9.65 51.90 18.26
N GLY A 732 -8.98 52.60 17.34
CA GLY A 732 -7.56 52.94 17.46
C GLY A 732 -6.66 52.57 16.28
N ALA A 733 -6.61 53.44 15.27
CA ALA A 733 -5.34 53.96 14.73
C ALA A 733 -5.65 55.18 13.83
N VAL A 734 -5.23 56.34 14.32
CA VAL A 734 -4.85 57.54 13.54
C VAL A 734 -3.41 57.36 13.09
#